data_AF-A0A955LSR0-F1
#
_entry.id   AF-A0A955LSR0-F1
#
_cell.length_a   1.000
_cell.length_b   1.000
_cell.length_c   1.000
_cell.angle_alpha   90.00
_cell.angle_beta   90.00
_cell.angle_gamma   90.00
#
_symmetry.space_group_name_H-M   'P 1'
#
loop_
_entity.id
_entity.type
_entity.pdbx_description
1 polymer ?
#
loop_
_entity_poly.entity_id
_entity_poly.type
_entity_poly.pdbx_seq_one_letter_code
_entity_poly.pdbx_strand_id
1 'polypeptide(L)'
;MSETTDTLIRENRFEPTSGVLWTDRIMNHLIKVGGIGVILSVAGIFIFILSQILPLFSGAKVESLKNLPLNPQEQYRVLAVDEWAELPLLVNHDGNASFINADTGEMTPANRLPLFDEKTITSVRYHQDHQQLVYGTADGVLSIVDVLYEPLFENDKRVISGRLKEEARFDLGNDAMPVTDAVYGGTDTDPVAVVVQESAGVYRVSAVKFSRHTTLFGSGDLEVDEVVNLTDQIKGKPTSIGVSSNADNFYVVTDQKRVHCFSISNGMIDKIQSFFPFAGKKSEKIKTVDYLLGGVSLVIANSEGLNEVYSLFRPAGERKRLFGKIKTFKDLPGNPQTYAFSMRNKSFLIAGDGYASLRHSTTKSIRWEKKLPFNSKLAVISGKHQKMLFLDSQNQLHFYELNDPHPEAGIRAFFSKIWYEGASYPKYEWQSTGGTDQFEPKLSLVPLIIGSLKGTFYSLLLALPISILAAIYTSQFAHPKFKNIVKPVMEIMASLPSVVLGFMAALWLAPLIEYRVVSVLLMCVTLPAAMLIAGTIWTCLPRFYTAWLKSGYELIVAFPVILITLILTWKIGPWFENMFFTVADASGQTVADFRLWWAAVSHANFEQRNSLIVGFMMGFAVIPIIFTITEDALSNVAPSLRSGSLALGASRWQTAMRVIIPTASAGILSAIMIGFGRAVGETMIVVMATGNTPIMDFNIFSGMRTLSANIAVELPEAPFHGTLYRTLFLGAMALFLMTFVLNTLAEVLREKLRKKYKTT
;
A
#
# COMPACT_ATOMS: atom_id res chain seq x y z
N MET A 1 29.35 -16.23 -83.20
CA MET A 1 29.10 -17.50 -82.50
C MET A 1 29.92 -17.59 -81.19
N SER A 2 30.01 -16.50 -80.43
CA SER A 2 30.76 -16.43 -79.15
C SER A 2 30.06 -15.55 -78.09
N GLU A 3 28.79 -15.17 -78.28
CA GLU A 3 28.01 -14.39 -77.31
C GLU A 3 26.99 -15.23 -76.54
N THR A 4 26.69 -16.45 -77.01
CA THR A 4 25.75 -17.36 -76.34
C THR A 4 26.40 -18.25 -75.28
N THR A 5 27.73 -18.27 -75.19
CA THR A 5 28.46 -19.11 -74.23
C THR A 5 28.78 -18.36 -72.93
N ASP A 6 28.91 -17.02 -72.97
CA ASP A 6 29.25 -16.20 -71.80
C ASP A 6 28.05 -15.89 -70.89
N THR A 7 26.82 -15.95 -71.43
CA THR A 7 25.59 -15.83 -70.65
C THR A 7 25.30 -17.07 -69.80
N LEU A 8 25.63 -18.27 -70.31
CA LEU A 8 25.47 -19.53 -69.56
C LEU A 8 26.49 -19.70 -68.43
N ILE A 9 27.65 -19.03 -68.49
CA ILE A 9 28.69 -19.11 -67.46
C ILE A 9 28.42 -18.16 -66.27
N ARG A 10 27.59 -17.12 -66.46
CA ARG A 10 27.25 -16.16 -65.38
C ARG A 10 26.08 -16.59 -64.50
N GLU A 11 25.14 -17.42 -64.96
CA GLU A 11 24.01 -17.88 -64.14
C GLU A 11 24.40 -18.94 -63.09
N ASN A 12 25.44 -19.74 -63.35
CA ASN A 12 25.84 -20.84 -62.45
C ASN A 12 26.82 -20.45 -61.33
N ARG A 13 27.14 -19.16 -61.13
CA ARG A 13 28.12 -18.74 -60.09
C ARG A 13 27.53 -18.53 -58.69
N PHE A 14 26.22 -18.69 -58.51
CA PHE A 14 25.56 -18.53 -57.21
C PHE A 14 24.53 -19.63 -56.92
N GLU A 15 24.75 -20.86 -57.38
CA GLU A 15 23.98 -21.97 -56.82
C GLU A 15 24.51 -22.26 -55.41
N PRO A 16 23.71 -22.03 -54.36
CA PRO A 16 24.13 -22.34 -53.00
C PRO A 16 24.43 -23.84 -52.92
N THR A 17 25.59 -24.19 -52.38
CA THR A 17 25.96 -25.61 -52.21
C THR A 17 24.90 -26.32 -51.38
N SER A 18 24.74 -27.63 -51.59
CA SER A 18 23.75 -28.45 -50.86
C SER A 18 23.86 -28.29 -49.34
N GLY A 19 25.07 -28.05 -48.81
CA GLY A 19 25.32 -27.72 -47.41
C GLY A 19 24.77 -26.35 -46.98
N VAL A 20 24.85 -25.32 -47.83
CA VAL A 20 24.25 -23.99 -47.57
C VAL A 20 22.72 -24.07 -47.55
N LEU A 21 22.12 -24.81 -48.48
CA LEU A 21 20.66 -25.01 -48.49
C LEU A 21 20.16 -25.80 -47.27
N TRP A 22 20.92 -26.80 -46.83
CA TRP A 22 20.61 -27.55 -45.61
C TRP A 22 20.73 -26.69 -44.35
N THR A 23 21.82 -25.93 -44.23
CA THR A 23 22.03 -25.03 -43.09
C THR A 23 20.99 -23.90 -43.05
N ASP A 24 20.60 -23.34 -44.19
CA ASP A 24 19.54 -22.33 -44.28
C ASP A 24 18.16 -22.88 -43.86
N ARG A 25 17.82 -24.11 -44.26
CA ARG A 25 16.58 -24.77 -43.80
C ARG A 25 16.59 -25.04 -42.29
N ILE A 26 17.71 -25.55 -41.77
CA ILE A 26 17.88 -25.78 -40.33
C ILE A 26 17.75 -24.46 -39.58
N MET A 27 18.42 -23.40 -40.04
CA MET A 27 18.40 -22.08 -39.41
C MET A 27 17.00 -21.48 -39.43
N ASN A 28 16.28 -21.55 -40.56
CA ASN A 28 14.90 -21.10 -40.66
C ASN A 28 13.97 -21.86 -39.70
N HIS A 29 14.16 -23.18 -39.56
CA HIS A 29 13.39 -23.97 -38.61
C HIS A 29 13.72 -23.59 -37.16
N LEU A 30 15.01 -23.42 -36.84
CA LEU A 30 15.49 -23.03 -35.52
C LEU A 30 14.98 -21.64 -35.12
N ILE A 31 15.01 -20.65 -36.04
CA ILE A 31 14.48 -19.31 -35.81
C ILE A 31 12.96 -19.36 -35.56
N LYS A 32 12.21 -20.15 -36.35
CA LYS A 32 10.76 -20.29 -36.17
C LYS A 32 10.40 -20.96 -34.84
N VAL A 33 11.05 -22.08 -34.53
CA VAL A 33 10.85 -22.81 -33.26
C VAL A 33 11.27 -21.94 -32.08
N GLY A 34 12.41 -21.26 -32.17
CA GLY A 34 12.88 -20.32 -31.16
C GLY A 34 11.89 -19.16 -30.96
N GLY A 35 11.41 -18.55 -32.04
CA GLY A 35 10.41 -17.47 -31.99
C GLY A 35 9.09 -17.92 -31.35
N ILE A 36 8.56 -19.08 -31.74
CA ILE A 36 7.37 -19.67 -31.11
C ILE A 36 7.64 -19.99 -29.64
N GLY A 37 8.82 -20.52 -29.31
CA GLY A 37 9.23 -20.81 -27.93
C GLY A 37 9.26 -19.56 -27.06
N VAL A 38 9.74 -18.42 -27.56
CA VAL A 38 9.71 -17.13 -26.86
C VAL A 38 8.27 -16.68 -26.61
N ILE A 39 7.40 -16.75 -27.63
CA ILE A 39 5.98 -16.39 -27.49
C ILE A 39 5.29 -17.26 -26.44
N LEU A 40 5.49 -18.59 -26.49
CA LEU A 40 4.95 -19.52 -25.51
C LEU A 40 5.49 -19.25 -24.10
N SER A 41 6.77 -18.92 -23.97
CA SER A 41 7.38 -18.57 -22.69
C SER A 41 6.77 -17.31 -22.08
N VAL A 42 6.63 -16.25 -22.89
CA VAL A 42 6.00 -14.99 -22.46
C VAL A 42 4.52 -15.20 -22.11
N ALA A 43 3.79 -15.97 -22.92
CA ALA A 43 2.40 -16.33 -22.63
C ALA A 43 2.29 -17.17 -21.34
N GLY A 44 3.21 -18.11 -21.11
CA GLY A 44 3.30 -18.91 -19.89
C GLY A 44 3.55 -18.06 -18.65
N ILE A 45 4.49 -17.10 -18.72
CA ILE A 45 4.72 -16.12 -17.65
C ILE A 45 3.45 -15.32 -17.38
N PHE A 46 2.74 -14.86 -18.42
CA PHE A 46 1.50 -14.12 -18.26
C PHE A 46 0.39 -14.94 -17.58
N ILE A 47 0.21 -16.19 -18.01
CA ILE A 47 -0.75 -17.12 -17.39
C ILE A 47 -0.39 -17.37 -15.92
N PHE A 48 0.89 -17.53 -15.62
CA PHE A 48 1.38 -17.68 -14.25
C PHE A 48 1.09 -16.45 -13.39
N ILE A 49 1.42 -15.25 -13.88
CA ILE A 49 1.14 -14.01 -13.13
C ILE A 49 -0.38 -13.86 -12.92
N LEU A 50 -1.19 -14.13 -13.94
CA LEU A 50 -2.66 -14.07 -13.83
C LEU A 50 -3.18 -15.07 -12.79
N SER A 51 -2.66 -16.29 -12.76
CA SER A 51 -3.08 -17.30 -11.77
C SER A 51 -2.70 -16.91 -10.34
N GLN A 52 -1.59 -16.19 -10.15
CA GLN A 52 -1.23 -15.64 -8.84
C GLN A 52 -2.16 -14.50 -8.39
N ILE A 53 -2.69 -13.72 -9.34
CA ILE A 53 -3.50 -12.53 -9.06
C ILE A 53 -4.98 -12.87 -8.82
N LEU A 54 -5.56 -13.81 -9.57
CA LEU A 54 -7.00 -14.11 -9.53
C LEU A 54 -7.57 -14.31 -8.11
N PRO A 55 -6.89 -15.02 -7.19
CA PRO A 55 -7.40 -15.20 -5.82
C PRO A 55 -7.63 -13.90 -5.04
N LEU A 56 -6.90 -12.81 -5.34
CA LEU A 56 -7.07 -11.51 -4.68
C LEU A 56 -8.45 -10.89 -4.88
N PHE A 57 -9.18 -11.31 -5.92
CA PHE A 57 -10.50 -10.80 -6.26
C PHE A 57 -11.64 -11.77 -5.93
N SER A 58 -11.30 -12.92 -5.34
CA SER A 58 -12.30 -13.88 -4.86
C SER A 58 -12.91 -13.41 -3.54
N GLY A 59 -14.19 -13.74 -3.32
CA GLY A 59 -14.88 -13.54 -2.03
C GLY A 59 -14.62 -14.70 -1.07
N ALA A 60 -15.16 -14.59 0.15
CA ALA A 60 -15.10 -15.66 1.12
C ALA A 60 -15.94 -16.85 0.68
N LYS A 61 -15.39 -18.06 0.83
CA LYS A 61 -16.13 -19.32 0.70
C LYS A 61 -16.53 -19.79 2.09
N VAL A 62 -17.83 -20.03 2.27
CA VAL A 62 -18.40 -20.48 3.54
C VAL A 62 -19.23 -21.74 3.30
N GLU A 63 -18.81 -22.84 3.91
CA GLU A 63 -19.41 -24.17 3.74
C GLU A 63 -19.93 -24.70 5.07
N SER A 64 -21.08 -25.36 5.05
CA SER A 64 -21.68 -25.94 6.27
C SER A 64 -21.00 -27.26 6.59
N LEU A 65 -20.47 -27.41 7.80
CA LEU A 65 -19.77 -28.62 8.24
C LEU A 65 -20.73 -29.59 8.93
N LYS A 66 -21.25 -29.19 10.09
CA LYS A 66 -22.08 -30.03 10.96
C LYS A 66 -22.97 -29.17 11.85
N ASN A 67 -24.03 -29.80 12.36
CA ASN A 67 -24.96 -29.19 13.32
C ASN A 67 -24.99 -30.09 14.56
N LEU A 68 -24.90 -29.48 15.74
CA LEU A 68 -24.99 -30.19 17.01
C LEU A 68 -26.26 -29.72 17.75
N PRO A 69 -27.18 -30.65 18.09
CA PRO A 69 -28.34 -30.32 18.91
C PRO A 69 -27.92 -30.10 20.36
N LEU A 70 -28.33 -28.99 20.95
CA LEU A 70 -28.14 -28.70 22.37
C LEU A 70 -29.44 -28.91 23.15
N ASN A 71 -29.36 -28.77 24.47
CA ASN A 71 -30.53 -28.92 25.35
C ASN A 71 -31.61 -27.87 24.99
N PRO A 72 -32.82 -28.28 24.54
CA PRO A 72 -33.87 -27.33 24.14
C PRO A 72 -34.43 -26.52 25.31
N GLN A 73 -34.29 -27.00 26.54
CA GLN A 73 -34.81 -26.32 27.73
C GLN A 73 -33.87 -25.23 28.27
N GLU A 74 -32.59 -25.26 27.90
CA GLU A 74 -31.60 -24.29 28.37
C GLU A 74 -31.61 -23.03 27.50
N GLN A 75 -31.43 -21.86 28.11
CA GLN A 75 -31.31 -20.61 27.35
C GLN A 75 -29.88 -20.11 27.38
N TYR A 76 -29.14 -20.33 26.31
CA TYR A 76 -27.78 -19.83 26.17
C TYR A 76 -27.76 -18.31 25.88
N ARG A 77 -26.87 -17.59 26.57
CA ARG A 77 -26.67 -16.13 26.44
C ARG A 77 -25.33 -15.77 25.81
N VAL A 78 -24.33 -16.62 25.99
CA VAL A 78 -22.96 -16.40 25.48
C VAL A 78 -22.49 -17.63 24.74
N LEU A 79 -21.82 -17.38 23.61
CA LEU A 79 -21.10 -18.35 22.81
C LEU A 79 -19.67 -17.84 22.65
N ALA A 80 -18.73 -18.52 23.29
CA ALA A 80 -17.30 -18.25 23.22
C ALA A 80 -16.60 -19.40 22.49
N VAL A 81 -15.45 -19.11 21.88
CA VAL A 81 -14.69 -20.09 21.09
C VAL A 81 -13.20 -19.94 21.33
N ASP A 82 -12.50 -21.07 21.29
CA ASP A 82 -11.05 -21.11 21.22
C ASP A 82 -10.53 -20.67 19.83
N GLU A 83 -9.21 -20.68 19.67
CA GLU A 83 -8.56 -20.22 18.45
C GLU A 83 -9.00 -21.00 17.19
N TRP A 84 -9.26 -22.30 17.32
CA TRP A 84 -9.64 -23.20 16.22
C TRP A 84 -11.13 -23.60 16.23
N ALA A 85 -11.90 -23.10 17.20
CA ALA A 85 -13.28 -23.51 17.47
C ALA A 85 -13.42 -25.05 17.56
N GLU A 86 -12.50 -25.68 18.30
CA GLU A 86 -12.50 -27.10 18.66
C GLU A 86 -13.26 -27.34 19.98
N LEU A 87 -13.22 -26.38 20.91
CA LEU A 87 -13.88 -26.46 22.21
C LEU A 87 -14.71 -25.19 22.52
N PRO A 88 -15.82 -24.94 21.78
CA PRO A 88 -16.73 -23.84 22.11
C PRO A 88 -17.22 -23.89 23.55
N LEU A 89 -17.34 -22.71 24.17
CA LEU A 89 -17.90 -22.55 25.51
C LEU A 89 -19.28 -21.90 25.39
N LEU A 90 -20.27 -22.52 26.02
CA LEU A 90 -21.62 -21.97 26.15
C LEU A 90 -21.91 -21.59 27.60
N VAL A 91 -22.56 -20.44 27.80
CA VAL A 91 -23.03 -20.02 29.12
C VAL A 91 -24.54 -19.82 29.09
N ASN A 92 -25.21 -20.50 30.02
CA ASN A 92 -26.66 -20.42 30.22
C ASN A 92 -27.10 -19.16 30.94
N HIS A 93 -28.41 -18.91 30.91
CA HIS A 93 -29.05 -17.84 31.68
C HIS A 93 -28.77 -17.95 33.19
N ASP A 94 -28.67 -19.18 33.71
CA ASP A 94 -28.37 -19.45 35.12
C ASP A 94 -26.86 -19.32 35.46
N GLY A 95 -26.03 -18.95 34.48
CA GLY A 95 -24.58 -18.80 34.63
C GLY A 95 -23.79 -20.10 34.49
N ASN A 96 -24.44 -21.25 34.42
CA ASN A 96 -23.75 -22.52 34.19
C ASN A 96 -23.03 -22.49 32.83
N ALA A 97 -21.72 -22.74 32.87
CA ALA A 97 -20.84 -22.72 31.72
C ALA A 97 -20.45 -24.16 31.35
N SER A 98 -20.56 -24.52 30.07
CA SER A 98 -20.26 -25.86 29.56
C SER A 98 -19.41 -25.78 28.30
N PHE A 99 -18.32 -26.52 28.29
CA PHE A 99 -17.49 -26.71 27.10
C PHE A 99 -18.10 -27.81 26.23
N ILE A 100 -18.05 -27.62 24.92
CA ILE A 100 -18.56 -28.58 23.94
C ILE A 100 -17.40 -29.02 23.09
N ASN A 101 -17.11 -30.30 23.07
CA ASN A 101 -16.17 -30.83 22.10
C ASN A 101 -16.82 -30.79 20.72
N ALA A 102 -16.23 -30.03 19.79
CA ALA A 102 -16.81 -29.86 18.46
C ALA A 102 -16.92 -31.19 17.70
N ASP A 103 -16.01 -32.15 17.92
CA ASP A 103 -15.94 -33.41 17.19
C ASP A 103 -16.85 -34.49 17.73
N THR A 104 -16.88 -34.67 19.05
CA THR A 104 -17.74 -35.68 19.68
C THR A 104 -19.13 -35.16 20.00
N GLY A 105 -19.31 -33.84 20.11
CA GLY A 105 -20.51 -33.20 20.63
C GLY A 105 -20.72 -33.39 22.13
N GLU A 106 -19.74 -33.98 22.82
CA GLU A 106 -19.79 -34.21 24.26
C GLU A 106 -19.69 -32.86 24.99
N MET A 107 -20.61 -32.64 25.93
CA MET A 107 -20.61 -31.45 26.77
C MET A 107 -19.95 -31.77 28.11
N THR A 108 -18.86 -31.08 28.41
CA THR A 108 -18.20 -31.13 29.71
C THR A 108 -18.55 -29.86 30.50
N PRO A 109 -19.13 -29.98 31.70
CA PRO A 109 -19.38 -28.81 32.52
C PRO A 109 -18.04 -28.15 32.87
N ALA A 110 -17.96 -26.83 32.74
CA ALA A 110 -16.80 -26.10 33.24
C ALA A 110 -16.78 -26.19 34.77
N ASN A 111 -15.59 -26.14 35.36
CA ASN A 111 -15.46 -26.09 36.82
C ASN A 111 -16.35 -24.98 37.37
N ARG A 112 -17.24 -25.34 38.31
CA ARG A 112 -18.18 -24.40 38.90
C ARG A 112 -17.41 -23.42 39.77
N LEU A 113 -17.38 -22.16 39.36
CA LEU A 113 -16.80 -21.08 40.15
C LEU A 113 -17.67 -20.81 41.39
N PRO A 114 -17.08 -20.38 42.53
CA PRO A 114 -17.81 -20.07 43.76
C PRO A 114 -18.96 -19.07 43.56
N LEU A 115 -18.84 -18.19 42.56
CA LEU A 115 -19.84 -17.20 42.19
C LEU A 115 -21.21 -17.82 41.82
N PHE A 116 -21.24 -19.05 41.28
CA PHE A 116 -22.47 -19.71 40.82
C PHE A 116 -23.28 -20.36 41.94
N ASP A 117 -22.71 -20.50 43.14
CA ASP A 117 -23.34 -21.25 44.23
C ASP A 117 -24.20 -20.38 45.16
N GLU A 118 -24.01 -19.05 45.17
CA GLU A 118 -24.63 -18.17 46.16
C GLU A 118 -25.54 -17.05 45.60
N LYS A 119 -25.46 -16.70 44.30
CA LYS A 119 -26.10 -15.47 43.77
C LYS A 119 -26.73 -15.63 42.38
N THR A 120 -27.82 -14.90 42.12
CA THR A 120 -28.50 -14.89 40.82
C THR A 120 -27.72 -14.03 39.81
N ILE A 121 -27.37 -14.60 38.66
CA ILE A 121 -26.64 -13.90 37.59
C ILE A 121 -27.62 -13.13 36.70
N THR A 122 -27.33 -11.86 36.48
CA THR A 122 -28.19 -10.93 35.74
C THR A 122 -27.58 -10.51 34.40
N SER A 123 -26.24 -10.54 34.26
CA SER A 123 -25.55 -10.23 33.01
C SER A 123 -24.33 -11.12 32.79
N VAL A 124 -24.12 -11.57 31.56
CA VAL A 124 -22.89 -12.25 31.12
C VAL A 124 -22.49 -11.71 29.75
N ARG A 125 -21.23 -11.31 29.60
CA ARG A 125 -20.61 -10.91 28.32
C ARG A 125 -19.31 -11.67 28.12
N TYR A 126 -18.99 -11.94 26.85
CA TYR A 126 -17.71 -12.50 26.45
C TYR A 126 -16.92 -11.46 25.66
N HIS A 127 -15.69 -11.23 26.07
CA HIS A 127 -14.73 -10.40 25.36
C HIS A 127 -13.72 -11.31 24.67
N GLN A 128 -13.81 -11.40 23.33
CA GLN A 128 -13.02 -12.36 22.58
C GLN A 128 -11.52 -12.03 22.57
N ASP A 129 -11.13 -10.75 22.65
CA ASP A 129 -9.71 -10.38 22.54
C ASP A 129 -8.84 -10.96 23.66
N HIS A 130 -9.38 -10.97 24.88
CA HIS A 130 -8.70 -11.44 26.08
C HIS A 130 -9.19 -12.82 26.53
N GLN A 131 -10.15 -13.41 25.81
CA GLN A 131 -10.85 -14.64 26.18
C GLN A 131 -11.44 -14.58 27.60
N GLN A 132 -12.12 -13.47 27.92
CA GLN A 132 -12.64 -13.21 29.25
C GLN A 132 -14.17 -13.16 29.28
N LEU A 133 -14.74 -13.65 30.37
CA LEU A 133 -16.16 -13.55 30.70
C LEU A 133 -16.34 -12.54 31.83
N VAL A 134 -17.31 -11.64 31.64
CA VAL A 134 -17.68 -10.65 32.64
C VAL A 134 -19.07 -11.00 33.16
N TYR A 135 -19.15 -11.35 34.43
CA TYR A 135 -20.38 -11.69 35.14
C TYR A 135 -20.84 -10.53 36.01
N GLY A 136 -22.14 -10.26 35.96
CA GLY A 136 -22.84 -9.35 36.86
C GLY A 136 -23.95 -10.08 37.60
N THR A 137 -24.07 -9.79 38.90
CA THR A 137 -25.04 -10.42 39.79
C THR A 137 -26.15 -9.45 40.22
N ALA A 138 -27.26 -10.02 40.71
CA ALA A 138 -28.39 -9.26 41.25
C ALA A 138 -28.01 -8.38 42.46
N ASP A 139 -26.99 -8.79 43.21
CA ASP A 139 -26.53 -8.08 44.41
C ASP A 139 -25.55 -6.94 44.11
N GLY A 140 -25.20 -6.68 42.83
CA GLY A 140 -24.26 -5.62 42.48
C GLY A 140 -22.79 -6.04 42.43
N VAL A 141 -22.49 -7.35 42.49
CA VAL A 141 -21.12 -7.88 42.38
C VAL A 141 -20.76 -8.10 40.91
N LEU A 142 -19.56 -7.65 40.53
CA LEU A 142 -18.90 -7.87 39.25
C LEU A 142 -17.80 -8.93 39.41
N SER A 143 -17.74 -9.91 38.51
CA SER A 143 -16.67 -10.92 38.47
C SER A 143 -16.11 -11.06 37.06
N ILE A 144 -14.78 -11.09 36.97
CA ILE A 144 -14.03 -11.25 35.73
C ILE A 144 -13.41 -12.65 35.75
N VAL A 145 -13.69 -13.43 34.70
CA VAL A 145 -13.33 -14.83 34.61
C VAL A 145 -12.57 -15.08 33.32
N ASP A 146 -11.34 -15.56 33.43
CA ASP A 146 -10.53 -15.99 32.30
C ASP A 146 -11.02 -17.35 31.79
N VAL A 147 -11.16 -17.46 30.47
CA VAL A 147 -11.39 -18.73 29.78
C VAL A 147 -10.04 -19.24 29.28
N LEU A 148 -9.45 -20.19 29.99
CA LEU A 148 -8.14 -20.75 29.67
C LEU A 148 -8.31 -22.03 28.84
N TYR A 149 -7.67 -22.06 27.68
CA TYR A 149 -7.58 -23.23 26.82
C TYR A 149 -6.18 -23.83 26.89
N GLU A 150 -6.06 -25.03 27.45
CA GLU A 150 -4.78 -25.73 27.64
C GLU A 150 -4.70 -26.96 26.73
N PRO A 151 -3.69 -27.04 25.83
CA PRO A 151 -3.47 -28.23 25.02
C PRO A 151 -2.86 -29.34 25.89
N LEU A 152 -3.60 -30.43 26.05
CA LEU A 152 -3.14 -31.70 26.60
C LEU A 152 -2.73 -32.64 25.47
N PHE A 153 -1.82 -33.56 25.76
CA PHE A 153 -1.43 -34.62 24.82
C PHE A 153 -1.77 -35.97 25.45
N GLU A 154 -2.78 -36.65 24.91
CA GLU A 154 -3.17 -38.00 25.30
C GLU A 154 -2.84 -38.95 24.13
N ASN A 155 -2.02 -39.97 24.37
CA ASN A 155 -1.64 -40.97 23.37
C ASN A 155 -1.11 -40.35 22.05
N ASP A 156 -0.19 -39.38 22.14
CA ASP A 156 0.35 -38.59 21.02
C ASP A 156 -0.67 -37.80 20.19
N LYS A 157 -1.92 -37.68 20.67
CA LYS A 157 -2.94 -36.81 20.08
C LYS A 157 -3.17 -35.59 20.96
N ARG A 158 -3.17 -34.42 20.31
CA ARG A 158 -3.48 -33.15 20.94
C ARG A 158 -4.98 -33.09 21.25
N VAL A 159 -5.32 -32.84 22.52
CA VAL A 159 -6.68 -32.61 23.01
C VAL A 159 -6.70 -31.27 23.73
N ILE A 160 -7.65 -30.40 23.44
CA ILE A 160 -7.78 -29.11 24.15
C ILE A 160 -8.68 -29.32 25.37
N SER A 161 -8.21 -28.88 26.53
CA SER A 161 -9.02 -28.77 27.75
C SER A 161 -9.31 -27.31 28.05
N GLY A 162 -10.53 -27.02 28.49
CA GLY A 162 -10.96 -25.69 28.89
C GLY A 162 -11.13 -25.62 30.40
N ARG A 163 -10.65 -24.56 31.03
CA ARG A 163 -10.93 -24.26 32.44
C ARG A 163 -11.28 -22.79 32.63
N LEU A 164 -12.14 -22.53 33.60
CA LEU A 164 -12.47 -21.18 34.03
C LEU A 164 -11.64 -20.84 35.26
N LYS A 165 -11.03 -19.65 35.25
CA LYS A 165 -10.30 -19.10 36.39
C LYS A 165 -10.90 -17.75 36.73
N GLU A 166 -11.39 -17.58 37.95
CA GLU A 166 -11.79 -16.26 38.43
C GLU A 166 -10.53 -15.40 38.59
N GLU A 167 -10.45 -14.33 37.80
CA GLU A 167 -9.34 -13.39 37.82
C GLU A 167 -9.54 -12.40 38.97
N ALA A 168 -10.75 -11.84 39.06
CA ALA A 168 -11.07 -10.88 40.10
C ALA A 168 -12.57 -10.75 40.38
N ARG A 169 -12.90 -10.37 41.61
CA ARG A 169 -14.26 -10.17 42.11
C ARG A 169 -14.35 -8.87 42.88
N PHE A 170 -15.36 -8.07 42.54
CA PHE A 170 -15.53 -6.75 43.11
C PHE A 170 -16.98 -6.50 43.48
N ASP A 171 -17.19 -5.98 44.69
CA ASP A 171 -18.49 -5.50 45.13
C ASP A 171 -18.58 -4.00 44.83
N LEU A 172 -19.56 -3.61 44.01
CA LEU A 172 -19.76 -2.21 43.61
C LEU A 172 -20.48 -1.38 44.70
N GLY A 173 -20.73 -1.96 45.88
CA GLY A 173 -21.19 -1.28 47.09
C GLY A 173 -22.65 -1.52 47.48
N ASN A 174 -22.95 -1.20 48.75
CA ASN A 174 -24.13 -1.53 49.58
C ASN A 174 -25.55 -1.18 49.06
N ASP A 175 -25.74 -0.70 47.84
CA ASP A 175 -27.07 -0.33 47.31
C ASP A 175 -27.86 -1.52 46.72
N ALA A 176 -27.29 -2.73 46.70
CA ALA A 176 -27.91 -3.96 46.16
C ALA A 176 -28.58 -3.75 44.78
N MET A 177 -27.92 -2.98 43.90
CA MET A 177 -28.46 -2.62 42.60
C MET A 177 -28.02 -3.65 41.54
N PRO A 178 -28.94 -4.39 40.89
CA PRO A 178 -28.61 -5.44 39.92
C PRO A 178 -27.77 -4.93 38.75
N VAL A 179 -26.71 -5.67 38.40
CA VAL A 179 -25.89 -5.38 37.21
C VAL A 179 -26.60 -5.92 35.97
N THR A 180 -27.01 -5.04 35.06
CA THR A 180 -27.78 -5.40 33.85
C THR A 180 -26.90 -5.64 32.62
N ASP A 181 -25.78 -4.93 32.51
CA ASP A 181 -24.76 -5.14 31.49
C ASP A 181 -23.40 -4.70 32.06
N ALA A 182 -22.34 -5.42 31.69
CA ALA A 182 -20.98 -5.11 32.12
C ALA A 182 -19.99 -5.52 31.03
N VAL A 183 -19.01 -4.66 30.76
CA VAL A 183 -17.95 -4.92 29.78
C VAL A 183 -16.62 -4.53 30.40
N TYR A 184 -15.61 -5.35 30.15
CA TYR A 184 -14.25 -5.16 30.61
C TYR A 184 -13.31 -5.08 29.40
N GLY A 185 -12.31 -4.22 29.49
CA GLY A 185 -11.22 -4.13 28.51
C GLY A 185 -10.00 -3.51 29.16
N GLY A 186 -8.85 -3.61 28.49
CA GLY A 186 -7.59 -3.05 29.00
C GLY A 186 -6.39 -3.93 28.78
N THR A 187 -5.24 -3.39 29.17
CA THR A 187 -3.98 -4.14 29.27
C THR A 187 -3.71 -4.50 30.73
N ASP A 188 -2.66 -5.26 30.99
CA ASP A 188 -2.26 -5.65 32.36
C ASP A 188 -1.98 -4.46 33.30
N THR A 189 -1.83 -3.24 32.78
CA THR A 189 -1.43 -2.06 33.56
C THR A 189 -2.62 -1.22 34.03
N ASP A 190 -3.51 -0.82 33.12
CA ASP A 190 -4.66 0.05 33.42
C ASP A 190 -5.99 -0.53 32.84
N PRO A 191 -6.52 -1.63 33.38
CA PRO A 191 -7.81 -2.15 32.94
C PRO A 191 -9.00 -1.32 33.43
N VAL A 192 -10.09 -1.35 32.63
CA VAL A 192 -11.34 -0.64 32.95
C VAL A 192 -12.56 -1.51 32.67
N ALA A 193 -13.47 -1.56 33.63
CA ALA A 193 -14.81 -2.09 33.42
C ALA A 193 -15.84 -0.96 33.36
N VAL A 194 -16.80 -1.07 32.44
CA VAL A 194 -17.98 -0.21 32.39
C VAL A 194 -19.18 -1.05 32.80
N VAL A 195 -19.92 -0.59 33.80
CA VAL A 195 -21.01 -1.33 34.43
C VAL A 195 -22.29 -0.50 34.40
N VAL A 196 -23.40 -1.15 34.05
CA VAL A 196 -24.75 -0.58 34.12
C VAL A 196 -25.55 -1.30 35.20
N GLN A 197 -25.94 -0.57 36.24
CA GLN A 197 -26.81 -1.06 37.30
C GLN A 197 -28.21 -0.48 37.12
N GLU A 198 -29.26 -1.28 37.34
CA GLU A 198 -30.65 -0.81 37.26
C GLU A 198 -31.48 -1.37 38.42
N SER A 199 -32.17 -0.50 39.16
CA SER A 199 -33.16 -0.90 40.17
C SER A 199 -34.37 0.02 40.13
N ALA A 200 -35.58 -0.58 40.12
CA ALA A 200 -36.86 0.14 40.11
C ALA A 200 -36.99 1.26 39.05
N GLY A 201 -36.35 1.09 37.88
CA GLY A 201 -36.38 2.07 36.78
C GLY A 201 -35.35 3.21 36.87
N VAL A 202 -34.54 3.25 37.93
CA VAL A 202 -33.37 4.14 38.05
C VAL A 202 -32.14 3.38 37.55
N TYR A 203 -31.40 3.97 36.62
CA TYR A 203 -30.15 3.41 36.09
C TYR A 203 -28.94 4.18 36.61
N ARG A 204 -27.84 3.45 36.87
CA ARG A 204 -26.53 4.00 37.23
C ARG A 204 -25.48 3.42 36.27
N VAL A 205 -24.72 4.30 35.63
CA VAL A 205 -23.59 3.89 34.78
C VAL A 205 -22.30 4.30 35.48
N SER A 206 -21.45 3.32 35.77
CA SER A 206 -20.18 3.52 36.46
C SER A 206 -19.04 2.96 35.62
N ALA A 207 -17.91 3.65 35.61
CA ALA A 207 -16.65 3.12 35.10
C ALA A 207 -15.75 2.79 36.30
N VAL A 208 -15.34 1.54 36.38
CA VAL A 208 -14.46 0.99 37.43
C VAL A 208 -13.07 0.90 36.83
N LYS A 209 -12.13 1.65 37.39
CA LYS A 209 -10.72 1.58 37.04
C LYS A 209 -10.02 0.61 37.96
N PHE A 210 -9.16 -0.20 37.38
CA PHE A 210 -8.34 -1.15 38.11
C PHE A 210 -6.87 -0.81 37.94
N SER A 211 -6.07 -1.16 38.94
CA SER A 211 -4.62 -1.22 38.82
C SER A 211 -4.11 -2.60 39.19
N ARG A 212 -2.91 -2.90 38.68
CA ARG A 212 -2.19 -4.13 39.00
C ARG A 212 -0.79 -3.78 39.44
N HIS A 213 -0.45 -4.16 40.68
CA HIS A 213 0.93 -4.06 41.16
C HIS A 213 1.73 -5.29 40.72
N THR A 214 2.61 -5.12 39.73
CA THR A 214 3.53 -6.19 39.31
C THR A 214 4.63 -6.39 40.35
N THR A 215 4.75 -7.60 40.90
CA THR A 215 5.84 -7.97 41.81
C THR A 215 6.94 -8.68 41.05
N LEU A 216 8.14 -8.77 41.64
CA LEU A 216 9.29 -9.51 41.08
C LEU A 216 9.01 -11.01 40.87
N PHE A 217 7.94 -11.57 41.48
CA PHE A 217 7.55 -12.98 41.41
C PHE A 217 6.29 -13.23 40.57
N GLY A 218 5.71 -12.19 39.95
CA GLY A 218 4.51 -12.31 39.11
C GLY A 218 3.60 -11.08 39.15
N SER A 219 2.60 -11.07 38.28
CA SER A 219 1.48 -10.13 38.32
C SER A 219 0.68 -10.29 39.63
N GLY A 220 0.54 -9.21 40.40
CA GLY A 220 -0.35 -9.18 41.57
C GLY A 220 -1.83 -9.22 41.18
N ASP A 221 -2.71 -9.30 42.19
CA ASP A 221 -4.16 -9.28 41.99
C ASP A 221 -4.63 -7.92 41.46
N LEU A 222 -5.77 -7.90 40.75
CA LEU A 222 -6.40 -6.63 40.36
C LEU A 222 -7.01 -5.94 41.58
N GLU A 223 -6.64 -4.68 41.80
CA GLU A 223 -7.25 -3.82 42.81
C GLU A 223 -8.10 -2.74 42.15
N VAL A 224 -9.19 -2.33 42.83
CA VAL A 224 -10.04 -1.21 42.36
C VAL A 224 -9.40 0.08 42.81
N ASP A 225 -9.01 0.91 41.85
CA ASP A 225 -8.48 2.24 42.12
C ASP A 225 -9.61 3.23 42.42
N GLU A 226 -10.58 3.30 41.51
CA GLU A 226 -11.62 4.31 41.55
C GLU A 226 -12.88 3.85 40.79
N VAL A 227 -14.05 4.17 41.35
CA VAL A 227 -15.35 3.99 40.69
C VAL A 227 -15.92 5.36 40.34
N VAL A 228 -15.96 5.68 39.05
CA VAL A 228 -16.43 6.97 38.53
C VAL A 228 -17.89 6.84 38.09
N ASN A 229 -18.79 7.64 38.68
CA ASN A 229 -20.19 7.69 38.26
C ASN A 229 -20.36 8.61 37.02
N LEU A 230 -20.91 8.07 35.94
CA LEU A 230 -21.07 8.75 34.65
C LEU A 230 -22.54 9.04 34.32
N THR A 231 -23.47 8.69 35.21
CA THR A 231 -24.91 8.75 34.97
C THR A 231 -25.38 10.15 34.57
N ASP A 232 -24.88 11.20 35.22
CA ASP A 232 -25.25 12.60 34.93
C ASP A 232 -24.81 13.06 33.53
N GLN A 233 -23.80 12.40 32.96
CA GLN A 233 -23.26 12.73 31.65
C GLN A 233 -24.00 11.99 30.51
N ILE A 234 -24.87 11.02 30.84
CA ILE A 234 -25.55 10.13 29.88
C ILE A 234 -27.04 10.45 29.88
N LYS A 235 -27.59 10.76 28.69
CA LYS A 235 -29.00 11.13 28.54
C LYS A 235 -29.79 9.99 27.90
N GLY A 236 -30.69 9.39 28.67
CA GLY A 236 -31.52 8.26 28.24
C GLY A 236 -31.07 6.95 28.88
N LYS A 237 -31.91 5.92 28.79
CA LYS A 237 -31.65 4.60 29.36
C LYS A 237 -30.57 3.89 28.54
N PRO A 238 -29.48 3.38 29.14
CA PRO A 238 -28.47 2.61 28.45
C PRO A 238 -29.05 1.33 27.82
N THR A 239 -28.72 1.07 26.56
CA THR A 239 -29.16 -0.13 25.82
C THR A 239 -28.01 -1.06 25.45
N SER A 240 -26.80 -0.51 25.30
CA SER A 240 -25.59 -1.26 24.95
C SER A 240 -24.37 -0.45 25.38
N ILE A 241 -23.34 -1.15 25.85
CA ILE A 241 -22.06 -0.60 26.26
C ILE A 241 -20.94 -1.38 25.59
N GLY A 242 -19.77 -0.75 25.43
CA GLY A 242 -18.57 -1.45 24.98
C GLY A 242 -17.31 -0.68 25.30
N VAL A 243 -16.23 -1.39 25.56
CA VAL A 243 -14.91 -0.87 25.91
C VAL A 243 -13.92 -1.29 24.82
N SER A 244 -13.02 -0.41 24.42
CA SER A 244 -11.97 -0.76 23.45
C SER A 244 -11.00 -1.78 24.07
N SER A 245 -10.41 -2.66 23.29
CA SER A 245 -9.50 -3.71 23.77
C SER A 245 -8.36 -3.20 24.67
N ASN A 246 -7.84 -2.00 24.40
CA ASN A 246 -6.77 -1.34 25.17
C ASN A 246 -7.27 -0.48 26.35
N ALA A 247 -8.58 -0.42 26.60
CA ALA A 247 -9.22 0.51 27.54
C ALA A 247 -8.98 2.01 27.30
N ASP A 248 -8.55 2.43 26.11
CA ASP A 248 -8.37 3.86 25.80
C ASP A 248 -9.71 4.62 25.69
N ASN A 249 -10.79 3.95 25.25
CA ASN A 249 -12.09 4.56 25.03
C ASN A 249 -13.24 3.58 25.28
N PHE A 250 -14.41 4.09 25.64
CA PHE A 250 -15.64 3.29 25.72
C PHE A 250 -16.84 4.08 25.22
N TYR A 251 -17.91 3.35 24.91
CA TYR A 251 -19.17 3.95 24.45
C TYR A 251 -20.36 3.45 25.28
N VAL A 252 -21.39 4.30 25.34
CA VAL A 252 -22.70 3.99 25.91
C VAL A 252 -23.78 4.40 24.91
N VAL A 253 -24.54 3.43 24.43
CA VAL A 253 -25.70 3.63 23.56
C VAL A 253 -26.95 3.77 24.44
N THR A 254 -27.83 4.70 24.09
CA THR A 254 -29.08 4.96 24.82
C THR A 254 -30.33 4.73 23.96
N ASP A 255 -31.45 4.52 24.63
CA ASP A 255 -32.80 4.44 24.04
C ASP A 255 -33.19 5.70 23.23
N GLN A 256 -32.60 6.85 23.56
CA GLN A 256 -32.71 8.12 22.82
C GLN A 256 -31.93 8.11 21.49
N LYS A 257 -31.50 6.95 21.00
CA LYS A 257 -30.79 6.77 19.71
C LYS A 257 -29.44 7.52 19.65
N ARG A 258 -28.82 7.75 20.82
CA ARG A 258 -27.53 8.44 20.94
C ARG A 258 -26.44 7.48 21.33
N VAL A 259 -25.25 7.73 20.81
CA VAL A 259 -23.99 7.11 21.25
C VAL A 259 -23.19 8.15 22.00
N HIS A 260 -22.91 7.90 23.27
CA HIS A 260 -22.01 8.68 24.12
C HIS A 260 -20.64 8.03 24.11
N CYS A 261 -19.59 8.76 23.74
CA CYS A 261 -18.22 8.25 23.71
C CYS A 261 -17.37 8.96 24.76
N PHE A 262 -16.56 8.19 25.46
CA PHE A 262 -15.66 8.63 26.51
C PHE A 262 -14.24 8.17 26.21
N SER A 263 -13.26 9.00 26.57
CA SER A 263 -11.83 8.70 26.48
C SER A 263 -11.30 8.53 27.88
N ILE A 264 -10.37 7.60 28.02
CA ILE A 264 -9.62 7.35 29.23
C ILE A 264 -8.18 7.79 28.90
N SER A 265 -7.74 8.89 29.51
CA SER A 265 -6.39 9.41 29.30
C SER A 265 -5.81 9.94 30.60
N ASN A 266 -4.58 9.55 30.93
CA ASN A 266 -3.90 9.91 32.18
C ASN A 266 -4.75 9.63 33.42
N GLY A 267 -5.46 8.50 33.45
CA GLY A 267 -6.34 8.12 34.56
C GLY A 267 -7.63 8.94 34.67
N MET A 268 -7.87 9.94 33.82
CA MET A 268 -9.12 10.72 33.80
C MET A 268 -10.07 10.20 32.72
N ILE A 269 -11.36 10.15 33.07
CA ILE A 269 -12.43 9.76 32.16
C ILE A 269 -13.14 11.03 31.68
N ASP A 270 -12.90 11.37 30.41
CA ASP A 270 -13.48 12.55 29.78
C ASP A 270 -14.47 12.16 28.70
N LYS A 271 -15.63 12.81 28.71
CA LYS A 271 -16.60 12.68 27.61
C LYS A 271 -16.07 13.37 26.35
N ILE A 272 -15.87 12.59 25.29
CA ILE A 272 -15.37 13.06 24.00
C ILE A 272 -16.50 13.75 23.24
N GLN A 273 -17.58 12.99 23.00
CA GLN A 273 -18.68 13.43 22.15
C GLN A 273 -19.97 12.66 22.42
N SER A 274 -21.06 13.18 21.89
CA SER A 274 -22.33 12.45 21.78
C SER A 274 -22.96 12.73 20.44
N PHE A 275 -23.35 11.69 19.72
CA PHE A 275 -23.87 11.84 18.36
C PHE A 275 -25.00 10.86 18.07
N PHE A 276 -25.76 11.18 17.03
CA PHE A 276 -26.89 10.39 16.54
C PHE A 276 -26.48 9.76 15.19
N PRO A 277 -26.06 8.48 15.15
CA PRO A 277 -25.50 7.87 13.94
C PRO A 277 -26.49 7.85 12.77
N PHE A 278 -27.80 7.75 13.05
CA PHE A 278 -28.84 7.57 12.04
C PHE A 278 -29.88 8.70 12.02
N ALA A 279 -29.54 9.90 12.53
CA ALA A 279 -30.48 11.02 12.51
C ALA A 279 -30.99 11.32 11.08
N GLY A 280 -32.31 11.43 10.92
CA GLY A 280 -32.95 11.70 9.63
C GLY A 280 -32.93 10.52 8.64
N LYS A 281 -32.64 9.29 9.11
CA LYS A 281 -32.77 8.06 8.33
C LYS A 281 -34.13 7.39 8.60
N LYS A 282 -34.54 6.50 7.70
CA LYS A 282 -35.82 5.76 7.77
C LYS A 282 -36.03 5.06 9.13
N SER A 283 -35.02 4.32 9.57
CA SER A 283 -34.91 3.89 10.97
C SER A 283 -33.71 4.54 11.64
N GLU A 284 -34.00 5.25 12.73
CA GLU A 284 -32.99 5.83 13.60
C GLU A 284 -32.60 4.91 14.76
N LYS A 285 -33.29 3.75 14.91
CA LYS A 285 -33.08 2.85 16.04
C LYS A 285 -31.82 2.00 15.83
N ILE A 286 -30.85 2.18 16.73
CA ILE A 286 -29.62 1.41 16.78
C ILE A 286 -29.92 0.00 17.26
N LYS A 287 -29.33 -1.00 16.61
CA LYS A 287 -29.52 -2.42 16.93
C LYS A 287 -28.26 -3.14 17.35
N THR A 288 -27.20 -3.00 16.56
CA THR A 288 -25.88 -3.52 16.92
C THR A 288 -24.89 -2.39 16.90
N VAL A 289 -24.04 -2.35 17.93
CA VAL A 289 -22.86 -1.49 18.01
C VAL A 289 -21.77 -2.33 18.63
N ASP A 290 -20.60 -2.33 18.03
CA ASP A 290 -19.42 -2.84 18.69
C ASP A 290 -18.13 -2.29 18.06
N TYR A 291 -17.01 -2.50 18.75
CA TYR A 291 -15.71 -2.19 18.20
C TYR A 291 -15.31 -3.18 17.10
N LEU A 292 -14.52 -2.66 16.16
CA LEU A 292 -13.73 -3.49 15.27
C LEU A 292 -12.41 -3.86 15.97
N LEU A 293 -11.75 -4.93 15.50
CA LEU A 293 -10.43 -5.35 15.96
C LEU A 293 -9.49 -4.14 16.15
N GLY A 294 -8.90 -3.99 17.33
CA GLY A 294 -8.01 -2.88 17.70
C GLY A 294 -8.71 -1.67 18.33
N GLY A 295 -10.03 -1.66 18.47
CA GLY A 295 -10.74 -0.72 19.34
C GLY A 295 -10.78 0.75 18.88
N VAL A 296 -10.35 1.06 17.65
CA VAL A 296 -10.31 2.44 17.12
C VAL A 296 -11.61 2.85 16.42
N SER A 297 -12.32 1.88 15.83
CA SER A 297 -13.55 2.14 15.06
C SER A 297 -14.74 1.36 15.61
N LEU A 298 -15.91 1.98 15.54
CA LEU A 298 -17.22 1.43 15.88
C LEU A 298 -17.97 1.03 14.61
N VAL A 299 -18.50 -0.19 14.59
CA VAL A 299 -19.44 -0.67 13.59
C VAL A 299 -20.84 -0.54 14.16
N ILE A 300 -21.70 0.25 13.51
CA ILE A 300 -23.05 0.56 13.98
C ILE A 300 -24.04 0.12 12.90
N ALA A 301 -25.07 -0.65 13.29
CA ALA A 301 -26.17 -0.99 12.41
C ALA A 301 -27.54 -0.63 12.99
N ASN A 302 -28.46 -0.19 12.12
CA ASN A 302 -29.84 0.14 12.49
C ASN A 302 -30.78 -1.07 12.29
N SER A 303 -32.05 -0.92 12.68
CA SER A 303 -33.05 -1.99 12.54
C SER A 303 -33.50 -2.31 11.12
N GLU A 304 -33.13 -1.50 10.13
CA GLU A 304 -33.42 -1.74 8.71
C GLU A 304 -32.22 -2.36 7.97
N GLY A 305 -31.11 -2.61 8.67
CA GLY A 305 -29.91 -3.18 8.07
C GLY A 305 -28.90 -2.18 7.52
N LEU A 306 -29.15 -0.86 7.64
CA LEU A 306 -28.13 0.15 7.33
C LEU A 306 -26.95 -0.03 8.27
N ASN A 307 -25.76 -0.22 7.71
CA ASN A 307 -24.51 -0.42 8.44
C ASN A 307 -23.51 0.69 8.13
N GLU A 308 -23.01 1.36 9.17
CA GLU A 308 -22.02 2.43 9.07
C GLU A 308 -20.84 2.16 10.01
N VAL A 309 -19.66 2.68 9.65
CA VAL A 309 -18.46 2.61 10.48
C VAL A 309 -17.99 4.01 10.83
N TYR A 310 -17.79 4.24 12.13
CA TYR A 310 -17.30 5.47 12.72
C TYR A 310 -15.91 5.22 13.29
N SER A 311 -14.91 6.01 12.91
CA SER A 311 -13.54 5.85 13.40
C SER A 311 -13.11 7.06 14.21
N LEU A 312 -12.31 6.83 15.24
CA LEU A 312 -11.73 7.89 16.05
C LEU A 312 -10.53 8.50 15.33
N PHE A 313 -10.67 9.71 14.82
CA PHE A 313 -9.57 10.46 14.20
C PHE A 313 -9.56 11.91 14.67
N ARG A 314 -8.52 12.66 14.32
CA ARG A 314 -8.45 14.10 14.60
C ARG A 314 -8.95 14.88 13.39
N PRO A 315 -10.14 15.52 13.43
CA PRO A 315 -10.60 16.36 12.33
C PRO A 315 -9.69 17.56 12.11
N ALA A 316 -9.68 18.11 10.90
CA ALA A 316 -8.91 19.31 10.58
C ALA A 316 -9.39 20.50 11.43
N GLY A 317 -8.46 21.20 12.08
CA GLY A 317 -8.75 22.34 12.95
C GLY A 317 -9.11 21.99 14.40
N GLU A 318 -9.41 20.72 14.69
CA GLU A 318 -9.73 20.26 16.04
C GLU A 318 -8.48 19.87 16.83
N ARG A 319 -8.52 20.05 18.16
CA ARG A 319 -7.47 19.56 19.07
C ARG A 319 -7.74 18.14 19.57
N LYS A 320 -9.01 17.78 19.73
CA LYS A 320 -9.44 16.48 20.25
C LYS A 320 -9.68 15.47 19.12
N ARG A 321 -9.53 14.18 19.42
CA ARG A 321 -9.97 13.10 18.53
C ARG A 321 -11.47 12.90 18.69
N LEU A 322 -12.19 12.78 17.58
CA LEU A 322 -13.64 12.66 17.52
C LEU A 322 -14.00 11.44 16.67
N PHE A 323 -15.11 10.75 16.99
CA PHE A 323 -15.61 9.67 16.13
C PHE A 323 -16.34 10.30 14.95
N GLY A 324 -15.76 10.15 13.76
CA GLY A 324 -16.37 10.58 12.50
C GLY A 324 -16.76 9.38 11.65
N LYS A 325 -17.84 9.53 10.88
CA LYS A 325 -18.26 8.50 9.92
C LYS A 325 -17.23 8.38 8.80
N ILE A 326 -16.66 7.18 8.64
CA ILE A 326 -15.70 6.89 7.58
C ILE A 326 -16.30 6.04 6.46
N LYS A 327 -17.31 5.19 6.75
CA LYS A 327 -17.86 4.23 5.78
C LYS A 327 -19.37 4.02 5.99
N THR A 328 -20.07 3.80 4.89
CA THR A 328 -21.47 3.34 4.85
C THR A 328 -21.53 2.13 3.93
N PHE A 329 -21.96 0.97 4.43
CA PHE A 329 -22.06 -0.26 3.66
C PHE A 329 -23.38 -0.34 2.88
N LYS A 330 -23.50 -1.34 2.00
CA LYS A 330 -24.80 -1.71 1.44
C LYS A 330 -25.68 -2.27 2.56
N ASP A 331 -26.95 -1.91 2.55
CA ASP A 331 -27.90 -2.33 3.57
C ASP A 331 -28.02 -3.85 3.63
N LEU A 332 -28.13 -4.38 4.85
CA LEU A 332 -28.42 -5.78 5.11
C LEU A 332 -29.89 -6.05 4.76
N PRO A 333 -30.22 -7.21 4.17
CA PRO A 333 -31.59 -7.57 3.83
C PRO A 333 -32.49 -7.88 5.04
N GLY A 334 -31.91 -8.06 6.23
CA GLY A 334 -32.62 -8.38 7.47
C GLY A 334 -32.18 -7.49 8.64
N ASN A 335 -32.93 -7.52 9.74
CA ASN A 335 -32.62 -6.77 10.94
C ASN A 335 -31.40 -7.37 11.65
N PRO A 336 -30.30 -6.63 11.81
CA PRO A 336 -29.10 -7.13 12.46
C PRO A 336 -29.36 -7.36 13.95
N GLN A 337 -29.18 -8.59 14.41
CA GLN A 337 -29.37 -8.99 15.80
C GLN A 337 -28.03 -9.28 16.50
N THR A 338 -27.08 -9.86 15.77
CA THR A 338 -25.79 -10.30 16.31
C THR A 338 -24.64 -9.68 15.55
N TYR A 339 -23.56 -9.38 16.27
CA TYR A 339 -22.29 -8.92 15.75
C TYR A 339 -21.17 -9.82 16.28
N ALA A 340 -20.19 -10.13 15.43
CA ALA A 340 -18.92 -10.74 15.81
C ALA A 340 -17.81 -10.19 14.92
N PHE A 341 -16.61 -9.98 15.45
CA PHE A 341 -15.46 -9.53 14.67
C PHE A 341 -14.39 -10.61 14.57
N SER A 342 -13.45 -10.44 13.65
CA SER A 342 -12.30 -11.34 13.52
C SER A 342 -11.12 -10.87 14.35
N MET A 343 -10.45 -11.82 15.00
CA MET A 343 -9.19 -11.61 15.72
C MET A 343 -7.95 -11.44 14.83
N ARG A 344 -8.08 -11.66 13.51
CA ARG A 344 -6.93 -11.68 12.56
C ARG A 344 -6.88 -10.50 11.61
N ASN A 345 -8.03 -9.91 11.32
CA ASN A 345 -8.17 -8.87 10.31
C ASN A 345 -9.40 -8.01 10.60
N LYS A 346 -9.61 -6.97 9.77
CA LYS A 346 -10.69 -6.00 9.93
C LYS A 346 -12.04 -6.52 9.40
N SER A 347 -12.25 -7.84 9.38
CA SER A 347 -13.53 -8.46 9.02
C SER A 347 -14.46 -8.54 10.23
N PHE A 348 -15.75 -8.43 9.95
CA PHE A 348 -16.82 -8.60 10.93
C PHE A 348 -18.02 -9.29 10.28
N LEU A 349 -18.77 -10.01 11.11
CA LEU A 349 -19.96 -10.76 10.80
C LEU A 349 -21.16 -10.08 11.44
N ILE A 350 -22.21 -9.88 10.66
CA ILE A 350 -23.51 -9.45 11.16
C ILE A 350 -24.54 -10.48 10.75
N ALA A 351 -25.34 -10.93 11.71
CA ALA A 351 -26.40 -11.90 11.49
C ALA A 351 -27.73 -11.41 12.08
N GLY A 352 -28.84 -11.81 11.46
CA GLY A 352 -30.19 -11.54 11.95
C GLY A 352 -31.28 -11.80 10.90
N ASP A 353 -32.49 -12.09 11.37
CA ASP A 353 -33.67 -12.44 10.55
C ASP A 353 -33.39 -13.51 9.47
N GLY A 354 -32.57 -14.50 9.81
CA GLY A 354 -32.20 -15.58 8.89
C GLY A 354 -31.24 -15.14 7.78
N TYR A 355 -30.53 -14.03 7.93
CA TYR A 355 -29.45 -13.61 7.05
C TYR A 355 -28.14 -13.48 7.82
N ALA A 356 -27.02 -13.76 7.16
CA ALA A 356 -25.69 -13.49 7.68
C ALA A 356 -24.81 -12.86 6.58
N SER A 357 -24.00 -11.89 6.99
CA SER A 357 -23.13 -11.12 6.09
C SER A 357 -21.76 -10.94 6.73
N LEU A 358 -20.73 -11.55 6.13
CA LEU A 358 -19.32 -11.32 6.43
C LEU A 358 -18.84 -10.13 5.59
N ARG A 359 -18.29 -9.12 6.24
CA ARG A 359 -17.87 -7.85 5.63
C ARG A 359 -16.47 -7.49 6.08
N HIS A 360 -15.70 -6.85 5.20
CA HIS A 360 -14.38 -6.34 5.53
C HIS A 360 -14.39 -4.81 5.58
N SER A 361 -13.98 -4.25 6.73
CA SER A 361 -14.07 -2.82 7.01
C SER A 361 -13.22 -2.00 6.03
N THR A 362 -11.93 -2.29 5.90
CA THR A 362 -10.96 -1.50 5.10
C THR A 362 -11.43 -1.29 3.66
N THR A 363 -11.79 -2.39 3.01
CA THR A 363 -12.13 -2.42 1.58
C THR A 363 -13.61 -2.10 1.32
N LYS A 364 -14.42 -1.90 2.38
CA LYS A 364 -15.88 -1.76 2.30
C LYS A 364 -16.51 -2.85 1.43
N SER A 365 -16.00 -4.09 1.55
CA SER A 365 -16.42 -5.21 0.72
C SER A 365 -17.32 -6.16 1.52
N ILE A 366 -18.30 -6.73 0.83
CA ILE A 366 -19.08 -7.86 1.34
C ILE A 366 -18.35 -9.10 0.87
N ARG A 367 -17.80 -9.87 1.81
CA ARG A 367 -16.98 -11.05 1.54
C ARG A 367 -17.88 -12.26 1.28
N TRP A 368 -18.95 -12.38 2.04
CA TRP A 368 -19.98 -13.39 1.89
C TRP A 368 -21.31 -12.87 2.47
N GLU A 369 -22.42 -13.14 1.79
CA GLU A 369 -23.77 -12.79 2.28
C GLU A 369 -24.76 -13.83 1.79
N LYS A 370 -25.48 -14.46 2.72
CA LYS A 370 -26.44 -15.52 2.40
C LYS A 370 -27.61 -15.54 3.38
N LYS A 371 -28.76 -16.02 2.90
CA LYS A 371 -29.88 -16.41 3.75
C LYS A 371 -29.56 -17.76 4.40
N LEU A 372 -29.56 -17.79 5.72
CA LEU A 372 -29.44 -18.99 6.53
C LEU A 372 -30.77 -19.76 6.54
N PRO A 373 -30.74 -21.10 6.65
CA PRO A 373 -31.96 -21.90 6.77
C PRO A 373 -32.60 -21.81 8.16
N PHE A 374 -31.99 -21.07 9.09
CA PHE A 374 -32.37 -20.93 10.50
C PHE A 374 -32.18 -19.47 10.96
N ASN A 375 -32.69 -19.13 12.16
CA ASN A 375 -32.57 -17.78 12.72
C ASN A 375 -31.48 -17.74 13.79
N SER A 376 -30.32 -17.20 13.43
CA SER A 376 -29.19 -17.04 14.35
C SER A 376 -29.54 -16.08 15.51
N LYS A 377 -29.37 -16.57 16.74
CA LYS A 377 -29.44 -15.82 18.00
C LYS A 377 -28.06 -15.30 18.41
N LEU A 378 -27.05 -16.17 18.33
CA LEU A 378 -25.65 -15.85 18.58
C LEU A 378 -24.79 -16.30 17.39
N ALA A 379 -23.66 -15.62 17.22
CA ALA A 379 -22.72 -15.85 16.14
C ALA A 379 -21.33 -15.49 16.64
N VAL A 380 -20.32 -16.25 16.23
CA VAL A 380 -18.91 -15.97 16.57
C VAL A 380 -18.01 -16.45 15.44
N ILE A 381 -16.87 -15.77 15.27
CA ILE A 381 -15.81 -16.15 14.32
C ILE A 381 -14.67 -16.73 15.15
N SER A 382 -14.11 -17.87 14.74
CA SER A 382 -12.95 -18.46 15.44
C SER A 382 -11.74 -17.52 15.44
N GLY A 383 -10.85 -17.67 16.44
CA GLY A 383 -9.65 -16.84 16.57
C GLY A 383 -8.76 -16.87 15.33
N LYS A 384 -8.64 -18.03 14.64
CA LYS A 384 -7.89 -18.16 13.38
C LYS A 384 -8.60 -17.62 12.13
N HIS A 385 -9.84 -17.13 12.22
CA HIS A 385 -10.64 -16.73 11.06
C HIS A 385 -10.89 -17.87 10.06
N GLN A 386 -11.13 -19.09 10.56
CA GLN A 386 -11.30 -20.30 9.74
C GLN A 386 -12.66 -20.98 9.93
N LYS A 387 -13.37 -20.66 11.00
CA LYS A 387 -14.71 -21.20 11.28
C LYS A 387 -15.64 -20.11 11.74
N MET A 388 -16.92 -20.27 11.44
CA MET A 388 -18.01 -19.49 12.02
C MET A 388 -18.97 -20.42 12.71
N LEU A 389 -19.43 -20.02 13.89
CA LEU A 389 -20.43 -20.75 14.63
C LEU A 389 -21.67 -19.89 14.77
N PHE A 390 -22.83 -20.50 14.58
CA PHE A 390 -24.13 -19.86 14.79
C PHE A 390 -24.95 -20.71 15.74
N LEU A 391 -25.51 -20.08 16.77
CA LEU A 391 -26.52 -20.71 17.61
C LEU A 391 -27.91 -20.28 17.11
N ASP A 392 -28.73 -21.24 16.71
CA ASP A 392 -30.12 -21.00 16.30
C ASP A 392 -31.06 -20.83 17.51
N SER A 393 -32.20 -20.19 17.25
CA SER A 393 -33.37 -20.10 18.13
C SER A 393 -33.90 -21.45 18.66
N GLN A 394 -33.62 -22.56 17.97
CA GLN A 394 -34.00 -23.92 18.38
C GLN A 394 -32.90 -24.63 19.20
N ASN A 395 -31.89 -23.89 19.68
CA ASN A 395 -30.70 -24.40 20.35
C ASN A 395 -29.92 -25.44 19.53
N GLN A 396 -29.78 -25.19 18.24
CA GLN A 396 -28.88 -25.95 17.36
C GLN A 396 -27.61 -25.13 17.15
N LEU A 397 -26.44 -25.74 17.38
CA LEU A 397 -25.14 -25.13 17.12
C LEU A 397 -24.66 -25.54 15.73
N HIS A 398 -24.60 -24.57 14.82
CA HIS A 398 -24.19 -24.78 13.43
C HIS A 398 -22.73 -24.37 13.23
N PHE A 399 -21.94 -25.28 12.66
CA PHE A 399 -20.54 -25.05 12.34
C PHE A 399 -20.38 -24.82 10.84
N TYR A 400 -19.69 -23.73 10.49
CA TYR A 400 -19.32 -23.40 9.13
C TYR A 400 -17.82 -23.26 9.01
N GLU A 401 -17.26 -23.79 7.92
CA GLU A 401 -15.90 -23.52 7.51
C GLU A 401 -15.87 -22.18 6.77
N LEU A 402 -14.87 -21.35 7.08
CA LEU A 402 -14.62 -20.05 6.47
C LEU A 402 -13.25 -20.08 5.80
N ASN A 403 -13.25 -19.92 4.49
CA ASN A 403 -12.04 -19.71 3.71
C ASN A 403 -12.10 -18.33 3.02
N ASP A 404 -11.45 -17.34 3.64
CA ASP A 404 -11.25 -16.00 3.08
C ASP A 404 -9.76 -15.62 3.18
N PRO A 405 -8.94 -16.01 2.18
CA PRO A 405 -7.49 -15.86 2.28
C PRO A 405 -7.00 -14.41 2.07
N HIS A 406 -7.79 -13.57 1.39
CA HIS A 406 -7.38 -12.22 0.97
C HIS A 406 -8.48 -11.14 1.20
N PRO A 407 -8.99 -10.95 2.43
CA PRO A 407 -10.09 -10.01 2.70
C PRO A 407 -9.70 -8.53 2.51
N GLU A 408 -8.43 -8.19 2.75
CA GLU A 408 -7.86 -6.86 2.54
C GLU A 408 -7.57 -6.52 1.08
N ALA A 409 -7.69 -7.49 0.17
CA ALA A 409 -7.48 -7.29 -1.25
C ALA A 409 -8.76 -6.89 -2.00
N GLY A 410 -8.57 -6.21 -3.14
CA GLY A 410 -9.64 -5.90 -4.08
C GLY A 410 -9.35 -4.65 -4.90
N ILE A 411 -10.14 -4.42 -5.97
CA ILE A 411 -9.95 -3.28 -6.88
C ILE A 411 -9.91 -1.94 -6.12
N ARG A 412 -10.78 -1.81 -5.12
CA ARG A 412 -10.82 -0.63 -4.26
C ARG A 412 -9.55 -0.48 -3.41
N ALA A 413 -8.98 -1.58 -2.92
CA ALA A 413 -7.76 -1.56 -2.13
C ALA A 413 -6.56 -1.04 -2.95
N PHE A 414 -6.48 -1.46 -4.21
CA PHE A 414 -5.33 -1.20 -5.07
C PHE A 414 -5.38 0.16 -5.78
N PHE A 415 -6.58 0.64 -6.14
CA PHE A 415 -6.74 1.78 -7.05
C PHE A 415 -7.65 2.91 -6.55
N SER A 416 -8.28 2.78 -5.38
CA SER A 416 -9.13 3.83 -4.81
C SER A 416 -8.52 4.42 -3.54
N LYS A 417 -8.92 5.65 -3.20
CA LYS A 417 -8.60 6.23 -1.89
C LYS A 417 -9.36 5.46 -0.81
N ILE A 418 -8.64 5.01 0.21
CA ILE A 418 -9.22 4.33 1.36
C ILE A 418 -9.16 5.28 2.55
N TRP A 419 -10.25 5.32 3.31
CA TRP A 419 -10.26 5.94 4.62
C TRP A 419 -9.87 4.89 5.65
N TYR A 420 -8.57 4.84 5.94
CA TYR A 420 -7.97 3.96 6.95
C TYR A 420 -8.37 4.41 8.36
N GLU A 421 -8.31 3.50 9.32
CA GLU A 421 -8.62 3.82 10.72
C GLU A 421 -7.70 4.91 11.27
N GLY A 422 -8.26 5.84 12.04
CA GLY A 422 -7.51 6.96 12.62
C GLY A 422 -7.04 8.03 11.64
N ALA A 423 -7.17 7.83 10.32
CA ALA A 423 -6.80 8.83 9.33
C ALA A 423 -7.84 9.96 9.26
N SER A 424 -7.39 11.20 9.09
CA SER A 424 -8.30 12.36 8.98
C SER A 424 -9.05 12.45 7.65
N TYR A 425 -8.55 11.80 6.59
CA TYR A 425 -9.16 11.80 5.25
C TYR A 425 -8.74 10.56 4.44
N PRO A 426 -9.49 10.22 3.36
CA PRO A 426 -9.13 9.12 2.46
C PRO A 426 -7.84 9.43 1.67
N LYS A 427 -6.90 8.49 1.65
CA LYS A 427 -5.62 8.63 0.94
C LYS A 427 -5.23 7.37 0.15
N TYR A 428 -4.32 7.55 -0.80
CA TYR A 428 -3.60 6.44 -1.43
C TYR A 428 -2.32 6.22 -0.61
N GLU A 429 -2.14 5.02 -0.07
CA GLU A 429 -1.00 4.73 0.78
C GLU A 429 -0.53 3.29 0.55
N TRP A 430 0.79 3.14 0.48
CA TRP A 430 1.45 1.85 0.45
C TRP A 430 2.20 1.64 1.76
N GLN A 431 1.78 0.65 2.53
CA GLN A 431 2.42 0.17 3.75
C GLN A 431 1.96 -1.27 3.96
N SER A 432 2.79 -2.21 3.55
CA SER A 432 2.45 -3.63 3.46
C SER A 432 2.59 -4.39 4.78
N THR A 433 3.43 -3.91 5.71
CA THR A 433 3.73 -4.59 6.97
C THR A 433 3.46 -3.69 8.18
N GLY A 434 3.09 -4.33 9.29
CA GLY A 434 2.94 -3.72 10.61
C GLY A 434 3.30 -4.71 11.70
N GLY A 435 3.51 -4.22 12.92
CA GLY A 435 4.02 -5.03 14.04
C GLY A 435 2.97 -5.90 14.76
N THR A 436 1.70 -5.84 14.36
CA THR A 436 0.57 -6.46 15.09
C THR A 436 -0.54 -6.90 14.13
N ASP A 437 -1.33 -7.91 14.48
CA ASP A 437 -2.53 -8.35 13.72
C ASP A 437 -3.63 -7.26 13.62
N GLN A 438 -3.61 -6.27 14.51
CA GLN A 438 -4.49 -5.09 14.46
C GLN A 438 -4.15 -4.12 13.32
N PHE A 439 -2.97 -4.27 12.71
CA PHE A 439 -2.51 -3.40 11.62
C PHE A 439 -3.41 -3.56 10.40
N GLU A 440 -3.72 -2.45 9.75
CA GLU A 440 -4.51 -2.41 8.51
C GLU A 440 -3.55 -2.30 7.31
N PRO A 441 -3.34 -3.37 6.51
CA PRO A 441 -2.44 -3.32 5.36
C PRO A 441 -2.90 -2.29 4.34
N LYS A 442 -1.98 -1.42 3.93
CA LYS A 442 -2.24 -0.36 2.95
C LYS A 442 -1.62 -0.78 1.62
N LEU A 443 -2.44 -1.27 0.70
CA LEU A 443 -1.99 -1.95 -0.52
C LEU A 443 -2.18 -1.12 -1.79
N SER A 444 -2.32 0.21 -1.70
CA SER A 444 -2.59 1.04 -2.88
C SER A 444 -1.41 1.04 -3.85
N LEU A 445 -1.61 0.60 -5.09
CA LEU A 445 -0.59 0.59 -6.14
C LEU A 445 -0.39 1.96 -6.79
N VAL A 446 -1.34 2.90 -6.59
CA VAL A 446 -1.30 4.24 -7.22
C VAL A 446 -0.01 5.02 -6.92
N PRO A 447 0.48 5.13 -5.67
CA PRO A 447 1.73 5.81 -5.39
C PRO A 447 2.93 5.16 -6.08
N LEU A 448 2.91 3.83 -6.25
CA LEU A 448 3.97 3.08 -6.91
C LEU A 448 4.00 3.33 -8.42
N ILE A 449 2.81 3.38 -9.05
CA ILE A 449 2.64 3.73 -10.46
C ILE A 449 3.10 5.16 -10.71
N ILE A 450 2.66 6.11 -9.87
CA ILE A 450 3.07 7.52 -9.96
C ILE A 450 4.58 7.64 -9.75
N GLY A 451 5.16 6.91 -8.78
CA GLY A 451 6.61 6.86 -8.58
C GLY A 451 7.36 6.39 -9.83
N SER A 452 6.92 5.31 -10.48
CA SER A 452 7.53 4.82 -11.73
C SER A 452 7.48 5.85 -12.85
N LEU A 453 6.36 6.56 -13.00
CA LEU A 453 6.19 7.62 -13.99
C LEU A 453 7.04 8.85 -13.64
N LYS A 454 7.06 9.28 -12.37
CA LYS A 454 7.83 10.42 -11.86
C LYS A 454 9.32 10.23 -12.11
N GLY A 455 9.88 9.08 -11.72
CA GLY A 455 11.28 8.76 -11.94
C GLY A 455 11.66 8.72 -13.42
N THR A 456 10.80 8.12 -14.24
CA THR A 456 11.00 8.07 -15.70
C THR A 456 10.96 9.47 -16.32
N PHE A 457 9.99 10.29 -15.91
CA PHE A 457 9.82 11.65 -16.40
C PHE A 457 11.07 12.50 -16.13
N TYR A 458 11.56 12.54 -14.89
CA TYR A 458 12.75 13.31 -14.54
C TYR A 458 14.03 12.80 -15.22
N SER A 459 14.13 11.48 -15.40
CA SER A 459 15.27 10.87 -16.12
C SER A 459 15.29 11.27 -17.59
N LEU A 460 14.14 11.22 -18.26
CA LEU A 460 14.02 11.56 -19.67
C LEU A 460 14.10 13.05 -19.93
N LEU A 461 13.61 13.88 -18.99
CA LEU A 461 13.77 15.34 -19.05
C LEU A 461 15.24 15.73 -19.20
N LEU A 462 16.14 15.02 -18.51
CA LEU A 462 17.58 15.22 -18.60
C LEU A 462 18.20 14.47 -19.80
N ALA A 463 17.87 13.19 -19.97
CA ALA A 463 18.53 12.33 -20.95
C ALA A 463 18.20 12.69 -22.40
N LEU A 464 16.93 13.03 -22.71
CA LEU A 464 16.48 13.27 -24.07
C LEU A 464 17.19 14.44 -24.76
N PRO A 465 17.21 15.66 -24.21
CA PRO A 465 17.86 16.78 -24.88
C PRO A 465 19.36 16.50 -25.06
N ILE A 466 20.02 15.96 -24.05
CA ILE A 466 21.47 15.69 -24.09
C ILE A 466 21.79 14.63 -25.15
N SER A 467 21.13 13.48 -25.11
CA SER A 467 21.40 12.36 -26.01
C SER A 467 21.08 12.67 -27.48
N ILE A 468 19.93 13.30 -27.75
CA ILE A 468 19.51 13.63 -29.12
C ILE A 468 20.39 14.72 -29.71
N LEU A 469 20.66 15.80 -28.97
CA LEU A 469 21.53 16.88 -29.46
C LEU A 469 22.97 16.38 -29.66
N ALA A 470 23.48 15.54 -28.76
CA ALA A 470 24.80 14.92 -28.93
C ALA A 470 24.85 14.01 -30.17
N ALA A 471 23.79 13.23 -30.44
CA ALA A 471 23.71 12.37 -31.62
C ALA A 471 23.62 13.18 -32.92
N ILE A 472 22.85 14.27 -32.93
CA ILE A 472 22.77 15.21 -34.07
C ILE A 472 24.15 15.83 -34.32
N TYR A 473 24.82 16.31 -33.27
CA TYR A 473 26.16 16.87 -33.41
C TYR A 473 27.15 15.85 -33.96
N THR A 474 27.19 14.65 -33.38
CA THR A 474 28.16 13.61 -33.73
C THR A 474 27.96 13.09 -35.15
N SER A 475 26.71 12.94 -35.59
CA SER A 475 26.40 12.41 -36.93
C SER A 475 26.52 13.46 -38.05
N GLN A 476 26.21 14.74 -37.77
CA GLN A 476 26.10 15.76 -38.82
C GLN A 476 27.21 16.81 -38.81
N PHE A 477 27.82 17.09 -37.66
CA PHE A 477 28.75 18.22 -37.48
C PHE A 477 30.18 17.78 -37.17
N ALA A 478 30.35 16.72 -36.37
CA ALA A 478 31.65 16.23 -35.93
C ALA A 478 32.54 15.69 -37.06
N HIS A 479 33.85 15.81 -36.86
CA HIS A 479 34.84 15.20 -37.75
C HIS A 479 34.82 13.65 -37.65
N PRO A 480 35.00 12.88 -38.74
CA PRO A 480 34.90 11.41 -38.74
C PRO A 480 35.78 10.71 -37.69
N LYS A 481 37.00 11.22 -37.45
CA LYS A 481 37.89 10.68 -36.41
C LYS A 481 37.31 10.81 -35.00
N PHE A 482 36.60 11.91 -34.71
CA PHE A 482 35.98 12.12 -33.40
C PHE A 482 34.78 11.20 -33.21
N LYS A 483 33.95 11.04 -34.26
CA LYS A 483 32.84 10.07 -34.28
C LYS A 483 33.30 8.64 -33.95
N ASN A 484 34.43 8.22 -34.50
CA ASN A 484 35.01 6.87 -34.26
C ASN A 484 35.44 6.65 -32.80
N ILE A 485 35.54 7.69 -31.97
CA ILE A 485 35.84 7.60 -30.53
C ILE A 485 34.56 7.67 -29.72
N VAL A 486 33.69 8.64 -30.01
CA VAL A 486 32.47 8.88 -29.22
C VAL A 486 31.55 7.66 -29.23
N LYS A 487 31.31 7.05 -30.38
CA LYS A 487 30.37 5.93 -30.48
C LYS A 487 30.78 4.72 -29.61
N PRO A 488 32.01 4.17 -29.72
CA PRO A 488 32.46 3.10 -28.83
C PRO A 488 32.40 3.47 -27.34
N VAL A 489 32.76 4.71 -26.97
CA VAL A 489 32.69 5.17 -25.56
C VAL A 489 31.26 5.14 -25.04
N MET A 490 30.28 5.58 -25.83
CA MET A 490 28.87 5.53 -25.44
C MET A 490 28.35 4.09 -25.33
N GLU A 491 28.78 3.19 -26.23
CA GLU A 491 28.45 1.75 -26.14
C GLU A 491 29.05 1.10 -24.88
N ILE A 492 30.29 1.42 -24.52
CA ILE A 492 30.91 0.96 -23.27
C ILE A 492 30.16 1.53 -22.07
N MET A 493 29.78 2.81 -22.10
CA MET A 493 29.02 3.45 -21.03
C MET A 493 27.65 2.80 -20.80
N ALA A 494 27.02 2.24 -21.83
CA ALA A 494 25.76 1.51 -21.72
C ALA A 494 25.89 0.19 -20.93
N SER A 495 27.10 -0.36 -20.82
CA SER A 495 27.37 -1.63 -20.12
C SER A 495 27.66 -1.47 -18.62
N LEU A 496 27.69 -0.24 -18.11
CA LEU A 496 27.89 0.03 -16.68
C LEU A 496 26.80 -0.64 -15.82
N PRO A 497 27.18 -1.40 -14.77
CA PRO A 497 26.21 -2.04 -13.88
C PRO A 497 25.33 -1.01 -13.15
N SER A 498 24.01 -1.17 -13.23
CA SER A 498 23.06 -0.23 -12.61
C SER A 498 23.17 -0.19 -11.08
N VAL A 499 23.56 -1.30 -10.44
CA VAL A 499 23.84 -1.36 -8.99
C VAL A 499 24.98 -0.42 -8.60
N VAL A 500 26.06 -0.35 -9.40
CA VAL A 500 27.19 0.54 -9.14
C VAL A 500 26.75 2.00 -9.26
N LEU A 501 25.93 2.32 -10.28
CA LEU A 501 25.35 3.65 -10.43
C LEU A 501 24.40 3.99 -9.27
N GLY A 502 23.56 3.06 -8.81
CA GLY A 502 22.71 3.25 -7.64
C GLY A 502 23.50 3.54 -6.37
N PHE A 503 24.62 2.82 -6.17
CA PHE A 503 25.50 3.04 -5.04
C PHE A 503 26.20 4.41 -5.09
N MET A 504 26.70 4.80 -6.26
CA MET A 504 27.25 6.15 -6.50
C MET A 504 26.19 7.23 -6.25
N ALA A 505 24.94 6.98 -6.65
CA ALA A 505 23.82 7.89 -6.41
C ALA A 505 23.63 8.12 -4.90
N ALA A 506 23.56 7.04 -4.13
CA ALA A 506 23.23 7.08 -2.72
C ALA A 506 24.36 7.58 -1.82
N LEU A 507 25.60 7.15 -2.05
CA LEU A 507 26.73 7.44 -1.16
C LEU A 507 27.57 8.65 -1.57
N TRP A 508 27.54 9.04 -2.84
CA TRP A 508 28.36 10.14 -3.34
C TRP A 508 27.51 11.30 -3.88
N LEU A 509 26.59 11.04 -4.81
CA LEU A 509 25.87 12.12 -5.48
C LEU A 509 24.83 12.79 -4.57
N ALA A 510 24.00 12.01 -3.86
CA ALA A 510 22.98 12.52 -2.95
C ALA A 510 23.55 13.45 -1.87
N PRO A 511 24.58 13.06 -1.08
CA PRO A 511 25.18 13.97 -0.10
C PRO A 511 25.88 15.15 -0.76
N LEU A 512 26.47 14.98 -1.95
CA LEU A 512 27.13 16.08 -2.65
C LEU A 512 26.14 17.16 -3.10
N ILE A 513 25.00 16.75 -3.68
CA ILE A 513 23.96 17.67 -4.15
C ILE A 513 23.21 18.32 -2.99
N GLU A 514 22.99 17.61 -1.88
CA GLU A 514 22.28 18.12 -0.70
C GLU A 514 22.84 19.48 -0.22
N TYR A 515 24.16 19.63 -0.14
CA TYR A 515 24.82 20.88 0.29
C TYR A 515 25.08 21.88 -0.85
N ARG A 516 24.70 21.54 -2.09
CA ARG A 516 25.06 22.29 -3.30
C ARG A 516 23.91 22.41 -4.30
N VAL A 517 22.66 22.34 -3.82
CA VAL A 517 21.47 22.38 -4.68
C VAL A 517 21.45 23.64 -5.55
N VAL A 518 21.70 24.80 -4.94
CA VAL A 518 21.73 26.10 -5.65
C VAL A 518 22.81 26.09 -6.75
N SER A 519 23.99 25.55 -6.47
CA SER A 519 25.05 25.41 -7.47
C SER A 519 24.60 24.59 -8.68
N VAL A 520 23.92 23.46 -8.44
CA VAL A 520 23.44 22.56 -9.49
C VAL A 520 22.34 23.22 -10.33
N LEU A 521 21.39 23.92 -9.69
CA LEU A 521 20.34 24.66 -10.39
C LEU A 521 20.92 25.79 -11.24
N LEU A 522 21.91 26.51 -10.72
CA LEU A 522 22.61 27.54 -11.48
C LEU A 522 23.32 26.94 -12.70
N MET A 523 23.93 25.75 -12.59
CA MET A 523 24.60 25.09 -13.72
C MET A 523 23.66 24.84 -14.90
N CYS A 524 22.38 24.52 -14.64
CA CYS A 524 21.38 24.33 -15.70
C CYS A 524 21.15 25.59 -16.54
N VAL A 525 21.44 26.77 -15.99
CA VAL A 525 21.25 28.08 -16.66
C VAL A 525 22.57 28.65 -17.16
N THR A 526 23.61 28.65 -16.32
CA THR A 526 24.90 29.26 -16.63
C THR A 526 25.64 28.51 -17.73
N LEU A 527 25.50 27.18 -17.82
CA LEU A 527 26.20 26.39 -18.82
C LEU A 527 25.69 26.66 -20.25
N PRO A 528 24.37 26.61 -20.55
CA PRO A 528 23.86 27.05 -21.84
C PRO A 528 24.21 28.50 -22.16
N ALA A 529 24.09 29.41 -21.18
CA ALA A 529 24.43 30.82 -21.37
C ALA A 529 25.91 31.03 -21.72
N ALA A 530 26.83 30.36 -21.00
CA ALA A 530 28.26 30.41 -21.27
C ALA A 530 28.59 29.83 -22.64
N MET A 531 27.90 28.76 -23.07
CA MET A 531 28.06 28.19 -24.42
C MET A 531 27.60 29.15 -25.51
N LEU A 532 26.49 29.85 -25.31
CA LEU A 532 26.03 30.88 -26.25
C LEU A 532 27.03 32.03 -26.33
N ILE A 533 27.51 32.53 -25.18
CA ILE A 533 28.51 33.59 -25.12
C ILE A 533 29.80 33.14 -25.82
N ALA A 534 30.32 31.96 -25.49
CA ALA A 534 31.53 31.42 -26.12
C ALA A 534 31.35 31.23 -27.64
N GLY A 535 30.18 30.76 -28.08
CA GLY A 535 29.84 30.67 -29.50
C GLY A 535 29.84 32.03 -30.19
N THR A 536 29.25 33.06 -29.58
CA THR A 536 29.25 34.43 -30.14
C THR A 536 30.66 35.02 -30.20
N ILE A 537 31.46 34.83 -29.14
CA ILE A 537 32.87 35.24 -29.11
C ILE A 537 33.63 34.53 -30.23
N TRP A 538 33.44 33.22 -30.40
CA TRP A 538 34.06 32.43 -31.46
C TRP A 538 33.74 32.97 -32.86
N THR A 539 32.50 33.41 -33.09
CA THR A 539 32.11 34.04 -34.38
C THR A 539 32.70 35.43 -34.59
N CYS A 540 33.06 36.14 -33.51
CA CYS A 540 33.67 37.47 -33.59
C CYS A 540 35.20 37.43 -33.66
N LEU A 541 35.83 36.27 -33.36
CA LEU A 541 37.28 36.12 -33.36
C LEU A 541 37.87 36.24 -34.78
N PRO A 542 39.01 36.94 -34.97
CA PRO A 542 39.69 37.01 -36.25
C PRO A 542 40.04 35.62 -36.79
N ARG A 543 39.94 35.45 -38.13
CA ARG A 543 40.17 34.15 -38.80
C ARG A 543 41.52 33.50 -38.49
N PHE A 544 42.51 34.27 -38.06
CA PHE A 544 43.82 33.76 -37.61
C PHE A 544 43.70 32.73 -36.47
N TYR A 545 42.84 32.99 -35.48
CA TYR A 545 42.66 32.09 -34.33
C TYR A 545 41.77 30.88 -34.66
N THR A 546 40.76 31.07 -35.50
CA THR A 546 39.82 30.00 -35.87
C THR A 546 40.38 29.06 -36.93
N ALA A 547 41.34 29.51 -37.76
CA ALA A 547 41.93 28.71 -38.84
C ALA A 547 42.84 27.58 -38.35
N TRP A 548 43.33 27.66 -37.10
CA TRP A 548 44.18 26.62 -36.51
C TRP A 548 43.41 25.33 -36.17
N LEU A 549 42.08 25.42 -36.03
CA LEU A 549 41.21 24.26 -35.82
C LEU A 549 40.61 23.77 -37.14
N LYS A 550 40.73 22.46 -37.38
CA LYS A 550 40.01 21.79 -38.48
C LYS A 550 38.50 21.83 -38.19
N SER A 551 37.70 22.04 -39.23
CA SER A 551 36.23 21.99 -39.11
C SER A 551 35.77 20.64 -38.54
N GLY A 552 34.86 20.67 -37.57
CA GLY A 552 34.36 19.50 -36.86
C GLY A 552 35.03 19.20 -35.52
N TYR A 553 36.01 20.01 -35.08
CA TYR A 553 36.69 19.92 -33.78
C TYR A 553 36.25 21.00 -32.76
N GLU A 554 35.17 21.73 -33.05
CA GLU A 554 34.72 22.89 -32.27
C GLU A 554 34.36 22.53 -30.80
N LEU A 555 33.91 21.29 -30.55
CA LEU A 555 33.66 20.79 -29.19
C LEU A 555 34.91 20.75 -28.29
N ILE A 556 36.11 20.58 -28.85
CA ILE A 556 37.35 20.59 -28.05
C ILE A 556 37.59 21.98 -27.46
N VAL A 557 37.24 23.03 -28.19
CA VAL A 557 37.33 24.41 -27.70
C VAL A 557 36.22 24.72 -26.70
N ALA A 558 35.03 24.13 -26.89
CA ALA A 558 33.94 24.28 -25.93
C ALA A 558 34.27 23.62 -24.57
N PHE A 559 35.08 22.55 -24.54
CA PHE A 559 35.35 21.78 -23.34
C PHE A 559 35.99 22.59 -22.19
N PRO A 560 37.07 23.38 -22.40
CA PRO A 560 37.58 24.30 -21.37
C PRO A 560 36.53 25.28 -20.86
N VAL A 561 35.68 25.82 -21.74
CA VAL A 561 34.62 26.76 -21.33
C VAL A 561 33.60 26.06 -20.44
N ILE A 562 33.19 24.82 -20.79
CA ILE A 562 32.30 24.00 -19.96
C ILE A 562 32.95 23.78 -18.58
N LEU A 563 34.21 23.33 -18.53
CA LEU A 563 34.90 23.03 -17.27
C LEU A 563 35.04 24.28 -16.37
N ILE A 564 35.45 25.41 -16.95
CA ILE A 564 35.57 26.69 -16.23
C ILE A 564 34.20 27.12 -15.71
N THR A 565 33.15 27.02 -16.53
CA THR A 565 31.79 27.41 -16.13
C THR A 565 31.28 26.53 -14.99
N LEU A 566 31.52 25.22 -15.04
CA LEU A 566 31.16 24.30 -13.95
C LEU A 566 31.89 24.65 -12.65
N ILE A 567 33.20 24.86 -12.70
CA ILE A 567 34.00 25.21 -11.52
C ILE A 567 33.56 26.56 -10.93
N LEU A 568 33.37 27.58 -11.77
CA LEU A 568 32.93 28.91 -11.34
C LEU A 568 31.54 28.84 -10.70
N THR A 569 30.58 28.18 -11.36
CA THR A 569 29.21 28.06 -10.84
C THR A 569 29.18 27.29 -9.52
N TRP A 570 30.01 26.24 -9.39
CA TRP A 570 30.13 25.48 -8.15
C TRP A 570 30.62 26.32 -6.96
N LYS A 571 31.54 27.26 -7.21
CA LYS A 571 32.07 28.19 -6.20
C LYS A 571 31.12 29.34 -5.90
N ILE A 572 30.41 29.85 -6.91
CA ILE A 572 29.46 30.96 -6.77
C ILE A 572 28.16 30.52 -6.07
N GLY A 573 27.76 29.26 -6.20
CA GLY A 573 26.50 28.76 -5.64
C GLY A 573 26.26 29.08 -4.16
N PRO A 574 27.18 28.79 -3.22
CA PRO A 574 26.99 29.15 -1.80
C PRO A 574 26.90 30.66 -1.57
N TRP A 575 27.63 31.46 -2.34
CA TRP A 575 27.52 32.92 -2.27
C TRP A 575 26.14 33.37 -2.72
N PHE A 576 25.60 32.77 -3.78
CA PHE A 576 24.24 33.02 -4.25
C PHE A 576 23.18 32.53 -3.23
N GLU A 577 23.44 31.41 -2.57
CA GLU A 577 22.60 30.86 -1.50
C GLU A 577 22.48 31.80 -0.31
N ASN A 578 23.61 32.34 0.16
CA ASN A 578 23.65 33.36 1.21
C ASN A 578 22.89 34.65 0.85
N MET A 579 22.80 34.98 -0.44
CA MET A 579 22.16 36.22 -0.89
C MET A 579 20.64 36.07 -1.02
N PHE A 580 20.15 34.93 -1.52
CA PHE A 580 18.75 34.77 -1.94
C PHE A 580 17.94 33.76 -1.12
N PHE A 581 18.59 32.84 -0.42
CA PHE A 581 17.94 31.66 0.20
C PHE A 581 18.21 31.60 1.71
N THR A 582 17.81 32.65 2.44
CA THR A 582 17.98 32.77 3.90
C THR A 582 16.67 32.53 4.65
N VAL A 583 16.73 31.83 5.79
CA VAL A 583 15.61 31.61 6.71
C VAL A 583 16.00 31.95 8.14
N ALA A 584 15.07 32.51 8.91
CA ALA A 584 15.22 32.67 10.35
C ALA A 584 15.00 31.32 11.04
N ASP A 585 16.02 30.81 11.72
CA ASP A 585 15.93 29.61 12.54
C ASP A 585 15.01 29.85 13.77
N ALA A 586 14.64 28.78 14.49
CA ALA A 586 13.84 28.86 15.73
C ALA A 586 14.48 29.76 16.81
N SER A 587 15.79 29.99 16.70
CA SER A 587 16.61 30.88 17.52
C SER A 587 16.63 32.36 17.05
N GLY A 588 15.95 32.67 15.93
CA GLY A 588 15.91 34.01 15.33
C GLY A 588 17.14 34.40 14.51
N GLN A 589 18.13 33.52 14.37
CA GLN A 589 19.31 33.76 13.53
C GLN A 589 19.01 33.44 12.06
N THR A 590 19.51 34.27 11.14
CA THR A 590 19.39 34.04 9.70
C THR A 590 20.43 33.01 9.24
N VAL A 591 19.96 31.83 8.86
CA VAL A 591 20.79 30.77 8.27
C VAL A 591 20.49 30.69 6.78
N ALA A 592 21.55 30.63 5.98
CA ALA A 592 21.45 30.39 4.54
C ALA A 592 21.53 28.89 4.27
N ASP A 593 20.36 28.26 4.17
CA ASP A 593 20.23 26.85 3.81
C ASP A 593 19.00 26.69 2.91
N PHE A 594 19.24 26.33 1.66
CA PHE A 594 18.21 26.13 0.66
C PHE A 594 17.18 25.08 1.11
N ARG A 595 17.58 24.07 1.88
CA ARG A 595 16.69 22.98 2.33
C ARG A 595 15.65 23.52 3.31
N LEU A 596 16.10 24.35 4.26
CA LEU A 596 15.22 25.02 5.23
C LEU A 596 14.35 26.08 4.55
N TRP A 597 14.93 26.84 3.62
CA TRP A 597 14.21 27.82 2.81
C TRP A 597 13.12 27.18 1.97
N TRP A 598 13.42 26.07 1.30
CA TRP A 598 12.46 25.35 0.49
C TRP A 598 11.28 24.88 1.33
N ALA A 599 11.54 24.24 2.47
CA ALA A 599 10.48 23.76 3.36
C ALA A 599 9.62 24.90 3.92
N ALA A 600 10.23 26.03 4.28
CA ALA A 600 9.52 27.20 4.81
C ALA A 600 8.60 27.87 3.77
N VAL A 601 9.06 28.01 2.52
CA VAL A 601 8.32 28.72 1.46
C VAL A 601 7.33 27.82 0.74
N SER A 602 7.71 26.59 0.43
CA SER A 602 6.89 25.67 -0.38
C SER A 602 5.98 24.77 0.44
N HIS A 603 6.21 24.68 1.76
CA HIS A 603 5.60 23.66 2.64
C HIS A 603 5.84 22.21 2.18
N ALA A 604 6.81 21.98 1.29
CA ALA A 604 7.18 20.67 0.79
C ALA A 604 8.52 20.21 1.39
N ASN A 605 8.59 18.94 1.74
CA ASN A 605 9.80 18.36 2.33
C ASN A 605 10.97 18.34 1.34
N PHE A 606 12.18 18.47 1.88
CA PHE A 606 13.43 18.21 1.17
C PHE A 606 14.04 16.92 1.71
N GLU A 607 14.14 15.90 0.87
CA GLU A 607 14.79 14.63 1.21
C GLU A 607 16.15 14.54 0.51
N GLN A 608 17.18 14.04 1.20
CA GLN A 608 18.52 13.87 0.62
C GLN A 608 18.50 12.93 -0.59
N ARG A 609 17.76 11.82 -0.47
CA ARG A 609 17.50 10.86 -1.54
C ARG A 609 16.16 11.22 -2.18
N ASN A 610 16.21 11.75 -3.40
CA ASN A 610 15.05 12.35 -4.04
C ASN A 610 15.01 12.12 -5.55
N SER A 611 13.98 12.67 -6.18
CA SER A 611 13.73 12.51 -7.61
C SER A 611 14.74 13.22 -8.50
N LEU A 612 15.40 14.29 -8.04
CA LEU A 612 16.51 14.94 -8.73
C LEU A 612 17.69 13.98 -8.89
N ILE A 613 18.12 13.34 -7.79
CA ILE A 613 19.25 12.41 -7.78
C ILE A 613 18.99 11.25 -8.77
N VAL A 614 17.77 10.73 -8.74
CA VAL A 614 17.34 9.67 -9.65
C VAL A 614 17.38 10.16 -11.08
N GLY A 615 16.80 11.34 -11.38
CA GLY A 615 16.81 11.93 -12.72
C GLY A 615 18.23 12.06 -13.30
N PHE A 616 19.21 12.46 -12.49
CA PHE A 616 20.62 12.50 -12.91
C PHE A 616 21.19 11.12 -13.20
N MET A 617 21.13 10.18 -12.26
CA MET A 617 21.82 8.89 -12.38
C MET A 617 21.15 7.95 -13.38
N MET A 618 19.83 7.94 -13.38
CA MET A 618 19.03 7.17 -14.31
C MET A 618 19.02 7.81 -15.70
N GLY A 619 19.01 9.15 -15.78
CA GLY A 619 19.26 9.86 -17.02
C GLY A 619 20.62 9.50 -17.63
N PHE A 620 21.69 9.54 -16.83
CA PHE A 620 23.03 9.11 -17.23
C PHE A 620 23.06 7.69 -17.78
N ALA A 621 22.36 6.75 -17.13
CA ALA A 621 22.27 5.35 -17.58
C ALA A 621 21.51 5.18 -18.91
N VAL A 622 20.56 6.06 -19.22
CA VAL A 622 19.70 5.98 -20.41
C VAL A 622 20.27 6.75 -21.61
N ILE A 623 21.07 7.80 -21.38
CA ILE A 623 21.72 8.60 -22.42
C ILE A 623 22.42 7.76 -23.50
N PRO A 624 23.30 6.78 -23.19
CA PRO A 624 24.02 6.05 -24.22
C PRO A 624 23.12 5.25 -25.16
N ILE A 625 22.01 4.71 -24.65
CA ILE A 625 21.06 3.94 -25.47
C ILE A 625 20.34 4.86 -26.45
N ILE A 626 19.81 5.98 -25.96
CA ILE A 626 19.11 6.93 -26.83
C ILE A 626 20.10 7.52 -27.85
N PHE A 627 21.31 7.86 -27.41
CA PHE A 627 22.37 8.40 -28.26
C PHE A 627 22.71 7.44 -29.40
N THR A 628 23.09 6.19 -29.11
CA THR A 628 23.60 5.26 -30.13
C THR A 628 22.53 4.96 -31.19
N ILE A 629 21.28 4.72 -30.77
CA ILE A 629 20.19 4.42 -31.69
C ILE A 629 19.81 5.67 -32.53
N THR A 630 19.84 6.86 -31.92
CA THR A 630 19.59 8.12 -32.63
C THR A 630 20.70 8.41 -33.64
N GLU A 631 21.97 8.20 -33.26
CA GLU A 631 23.14 8.39 -34.13
C GLU A 631 23.09 7.45 -35.34
N ASP A 632 22.74 6.18 -35.13
CA ASP A 632 22.54 5.20 -36.19
C ASP A 632 21.40 5.59 -37.12
N ALA A 633 20.25 6.00 -36.58
CA ALA A 633 19.12 6.46 -37.38
C ALA A 633 19.49 7.66 -38.26
N LEU A 634 20.26 8.62 -37.73
CA LEU A 634 20.71 9.81 -38.45
C LEU A 634 21.79 9.50 -39.50
N SER A 635 22.68 8.55 -39.20
CA SER A 635 23.78 8.14 -40.08
C SER A 635 23.34 7.23 -41.23
N ASN A 636 22.23 6.51 -41.07
CA ASN A 636 21.65 5.64 -42.09
C ASN A 636 20.79 6.39 -43.11
N VAL A 637 20.58 7.70 -42.96
CA VAL A 637 19.90 8.51 -43.98
C VAL A 637 20.73 8.51 -45.26
N ALA A 638 20.07 8.24 -46.40
CA ALA A 638 20.73 8.08 -47.69
C ALA A 638 21.68 9.26 -48.02
N PRO A 639 22.95 9.02 -48.39
CA PRO A 639 23.90 10.07 -48.72
C PRO A 639 23.42 11.01 -49.84
N SER A 640 22.61 10.50 -50.77
CA SER A 640 22.02 11.28 -51.87
C SER A 640 21.15 12.44 -51.38
N LEU A 641 20.38 12.25 -50.30
CA LEU A 641 19.54 13.31 -49.72
C LEU A 641 20.41 14.43 -49.12
N ARG A 642 21.51 14.05 -48.47
CA ARG A 642 22.47 15.00 -47.89
C ARG A 642 23.17 15.80 -49.00
N SER A 643 23.74 15.12 -50.00
CA SER A 643 24.44 15.77 -51.10
C SER A 643 23.52 16.63 -51.95
N GLY A 644 22.28 16.19 -52.20
CA GLY A 644 21.27 16.96 -52.94
C GLY A 644 20.88 18.26 -52.23
N SER A 645 20.64 18.20 -50.92
CA SER A 645 20.35 19.41 -50.12
C SER A 645 21.50 20.42 -50.14
N LEU A 646 22.74 19.94 -49.97
CA LEU A 646 23.94 20.80 -50.01
C LEU A 646 24.17 21.40 -51.41
N ALA A 647 23.90 20.64 -52.48
CA ALA A 647 24.01 21.11 -53.86
C ALA A 647 23.01 22.24 -54.18
N LEU A 648 21.86 22.28 -53.51
CA LEU A 648 20.89 23.38 -53.59
C LEU A 648 21.29 24.62 -52.76
N GLY A 649 22.50 24.66 -52.21
CA GLY A 649 23.02 25.78 -51.43
C GLY A 649 22.55 25.81 -49.97
N ALA A 650 21.89 24.75 -49.48
CA ALA A 650 21.49 24.68 -48.08
C ALA A 650 22.70 24.53 -47.16
N SER A 651 22.67 25.18 -45.99
CA SER A 651 23.72 25.00 -44.97
C SER A 651 23.65 23.62 -44.32
N ARG A 652 24.73 23.19 -43.65
CA ARG A 652 24.76 21.93 -42.87
C ARG A 652 23.65 21.89 -41.81
N TRP A 653 23.38 23.03 -41.16
CA TRP A 653 22.28 23.16 -40.20
C TRP A 653 20.91 23.02 -40.86
N GLN A 654 20.68 23.71 -41.98
CA GLN A 654 19.43 23.58 -42.73
C GLN A 654 19.20 22.15 -43.23
N THR A 655 20.25 21.50 -43.75
CA THR A 655 20.21 20.11 -44.19
C THR A 655 19.89 19.16 -43.03
N ALA A 656 20.55 19.32 -41.88
CA ALA A 656 20.28 18.51 -40.70
C ALA A 656 18.83 18.66 -40.22
N MET A 657 18.35 19.90 -40.08
CA MET A 657 17.04 20.19 -39.49
C MET A 657 15.86 19.91 -40.44
N ARG A 658 16.02 20.16 -41.74
CA ARG A 658 14.90 20.07 -42.72
C ARG A 658 14.88 18.77 -43.50
N VAL A 659 15.99 18.06 -43.61
CA VAL A 659 16.07 16.83 -44.42
C VAL A 659 16.36 15.64 -43.53
N ILE A 660 17.46 15.67 -42.77
CA ILE A 660 17.97 14.48 -42.08
C ILE A 660 17.11 14.12 -40.86
N ILE A 661 16.84 15.06 -39.95
CA ILE A 661 16.02 14.80 -38.75
C ILE A 661 14.60 14.33 -39.12
N PRO A 662 13.87 14.98 -40.05
CA PRO A 662 12.55 14.49 -40.47
C PRO A 662 12.61 13.07 -41.06
N THR A 663 13.62 12.78 -41.89
CA THR A 663 13.80 11.45 -42.50
C THR A 663 14.14 10.39 -41.45
N ALA A 664 14.96 10.73 -40.45
CA ALA A 664 15.36 9.83 -39.37
C ALA A 664 14.34 9.76 -38.21
N SER A 665 13.28 10.57 -38.24
CA SER A 665 12.35 10.77 -37.10
C SER A 665 11.77 9.48 -36.52
N ALA A 666 11.46 8.49 -37.37
CA ALA A 666 10.98 7.18 -36.93
C ALA A 666 12.02 6.42 -36.10
N GLY A 667 13.32 6.54 -36.43
CA GLY A 667 14.41 5.94 -35.67
C GLY A 667 14.71 6.70 -34.37
N ILE A 668 14.62 8.04 -34.39
CA ILE A 668 14.73 8.86 -33.17
C ILE A 668 13.63 8.50 -32.18
N LEU A 669 12.37 8.37 -32.64
CA LEU A 669 11.28 7.91 -31.78
C LEU A 669 11.53 6.52 -31.19
N SER A 670 12.06 5.58 -31.98
CA SER A 670 12.45 4.25 -31.48
C SER A 670 13.53 4.33 -30.40
N ALA A 671 14.51 5.22 -30.55
CA ALA A 671 15.54 5.45 -29.52
C ALA A 671 14.92 5.94 -28.21
N ILE A 672 14.01 6.92 -28.29
CA ILE A 672 13.28 7.47 -27.14
C ILE A 672 12.45 6.38 -26.44
N MET A 673 11.75 5.53 -27.21
CA MET A 673 10.95 4.42 -26.69
C MET A 673 11.80 3.42 -25.91
N ILE A 674 12.94 3.01 -26.47
CA ILE A 674 13.82 2.02 -25.83
C ILE A 674 14.42 2.61 -24.54
N GLY A 675 14.81 3.89 -24.57
CA GLY A 675 15.26 4.60 -23.37
C GLY A 675 14.18 4.72 -22.30
N PHE A 676 12.95 5.04 -22.69
CA PHE A 676 11.78 5.08 -21.81
C PHE A 676 11.51 3.70 -21.17
N GLY A 677 11.52 2.63 -21.97
CA GLY A 677 11.29 1.27 -21.46
C GLY A 677 12.32 0.84 -20.43
N ARG A 678 13.61 1.16 -20.68
CA ARG A 678 14.69 0.94 -19.70
C ARG A 678 14.46 1.78 -18.44
N ALA A 679 14.09 3.04 -18.59
CA ALA A 679 13.82 3.92 -17.46
C ALA A 679 12.71 3.36 -16.56
N VAL A 680 11.54 3.06 -17.12
CA VAL A 680 10.40 2.53 -16.34
C VAL A 680 10.74 1.23 -15.60
N GLY A 681 11.56 0.37 -16.22
CA GLY A 681 11.99 -0.90 -15.65
C GLY A 681 13.21 -0.82 -14.73
N GLU A 682 13.79 0.36 -14.52
CA GLU A 682 15.00 0.50 -13.70
C GLU A 682 14.67 0.20 -12.23
N THR A 683 15.44 -0.71 -11.64
CA THR A 683 15.19 -1.23 -10.30
C THR A 683 16.27 -0.75 -9.33
N MET A 684 17.54 -0.93 -9.67
CA MET A 684 18.63 -0.81 -8.70
C MET A 684 19.03 0.63 -8.43
N ILE A 685 19.05 1.48 -9.46
CA ILE A 685 19.29 2.92 -9.26
C ILE A 685 18.19 3.50 -8.37
N VAL A 686 16.94 3.11 -8.62
CA VAL A 686 15.77 3.64 -7.92
C VAL A 686 15.74 3.20 -6.45
N VAL A 687 15.94 1.91 -6.17
CA VAL A 687 15.98 1.37 -4.79
C VAL A 687 17.00 2.12 -3.93
N MET A 688 18.14 2.50 -4.51
CA MET A 688 19.22 3.15 -3.77
C MET A 688 19.06 4.67 -3.67
N ALA A 689 18.56 5.33 -4.72
CA ALA A 689 18.59 6.79 -4.86
C ALA A 689 17.31 7.53 -4.43
N THR A 690 16.17 6.83 -4.29
CA THR A 690 14.86 7.48 -4.06
C THR A 690 14.42 7.62 -2.61
N GLY A 691 15.10 6.96 -1.67
CA GLY A 691 14.64 6.86 -0.27
C GLY A 691 13.48 5.88 -0.06
N ASN A 692 12.89 5.31 -1.12
CA ASN A 692 11.80 4.31 -1.08
C ASN A 692 10.53 4.73 -0.32
N THR A 693 10.23 6.03 -0.32
CA THR A 693 9.02 6.61 0.27
C THR A 693 7.92 6.73 -0.79
N PRO A 694 6.72 6.12 -0.63
CA PRO A 694 5.66 6.12 -1.65
C PRO A 694 4.88 7.46 -1.68
N ILE A 695 5.59 8.55 -1.96
CA ILE A 695 5.04 9.92 -2.04
C ILE A 695 4.63 10.23 -3.49
N MET A 696 3.43 10.79 -3.68
CA MET A 696 2.88 11.11 -4.99
C MET A 696 3.16 12.54 -5.46
N ASP A 697 3.65 13.41 -4.58
CA ASP A 697 3.90 14.81 -4.92
C ASP A 697 4.99 14.91 -5.99
N PHE A 698 4.74 15.77 -6.99
CA PHE A 698 5.68 16.02 -8.07
C PHE A 698 6.88 16.88 -7.67
N ASN A 699 7.04 17.21 -6.38
CA ASN A 699 8.25 17.86 -5.89
C ASN A 699 9.51 17.07 -6.32
N ILE A 700 10.46 17.76 -6.93
CA ILE A 700 11.72 17.17 -7.41
C ILE A 700 12.63 16.76 -6.24
N PHE A 701 12.46 17.39 -5.07
CA PHE A 701 13.22 17.12 -3.85
C PHE A 701 12.57 16.10 -2.91
N SER A 702 11.43 15.51 -3.29
CA SER A 702 10.86 14.38 -2.54
C SER A 702 11.30 13.04 -3.13
N GLY A 703 11.36 12.03 -2.26
CA GLY A 703 11.52 10.64 -2.63
C GLY A 703 10.35 10.10 -3.45
N MET A 704 10.48 8.83 -3.81
CA MET A 704 9.43 8.07 -4.47
C MET A 704 9.66 6.57 -4.25
N ARG A 705 8.66 5.77 -4.52
CA ARG A 705 8.79 4.31 -4.57
C ARG A 705 8.20 3.84 -5.88
N THR A 706 8.95 3.12 -6.69
CA THR A 706 8.46 2.62 -7.99
C THR A 706 7.92 1.19 -7.86
N LEU A 707 7.14 0.75 -8.84
CA LEU A 707 6.70 -0.64 -8.92
C LEU A 707 7.88 -1.62 -8.96
N SER A 708 8.91 -1.33 -9.77
CA SER A 708 10.11 -2.18 -9.90
C SER A 708 10.87 -2.30 -8.57
N ALA A 709 11.13 -1.18 -7.90
CA ALA A 709 11.79 -1.13 -6.61
C ALA A 709 10.96 -1.86 -5.53
N ASN A 710 9.65 -1.64 -5.51
CA ASN A 710 8.76 -2.27 -4.54
C ASN A 710 8.76 -3.80 -4.66
N ILE A 711 8.68 -4.32 -5.88
CA ILE A 711 8.73 -5.77 -6.13
C ILE A 711 10.07 -6.34 -5.69
N ALA A 712 11.18 -5.69 -6.02
CA ALA A 712 12.51 -6.18 -5.67
C ALA A 712 12.77 -6.21 -4.16
N VAL A 713 12.25 -5.24 -3.42
CA VAL A 713 12.45 -5.13 -1.97
C VAL A 713 11.50 -6.05 -1.19
N GLU A 714 10.21 -6.07 -1.52
CA GLU A 714 9.22 -6.76 -0.67
C GLU A 714 8.95 -8.22 -1.08
N LEU A 715 9.25 -8.64 -2.31
CA LEU A 715 8.96 -10.00 -2.75
C LEU A 715 9.74 -11.07 -1.96
N PRO A 716 11.02 -10.87 -1.60
CA PRO A 716 11.75 -11.81 -0.75
C PRO A 716 11.20 -11.93 0.68
N GLU A 717 10.54 -10.88 1.18
CA GLU A 717 10.00 -10.82 2.55
C GLU A 717 8.52 -11.24 2.62
N ALA A 718 7.84 -11.29 1.48
CA ALA A 718 6.42 -11.60 1.42
C ALA A 718 6.12 -13.09 1.70
N PRO A 719 5.20 -13.41 2.63
CA PRO A 719 4.80 -14.79 2.89
C PRO A 719 4.28 -15.47 1.63
N PHE A 720 4.77 -16.67 1.33
CA PHE A 720 4.36 -17.42 0.14
C PHE A 720 2.84 -17.61 0.12
N HIS A 721 2.22 -17.34 -1.04
CA HIS A 721 0.76 -17.30 -1.24
C HIS A 721 -0.03 -16.29 -0.40
N GLY A 722 0.61 -15.48 0.44
CA GLY A 722 -0.04 -14.41 1.21
C GLY A 722 -0.54 -13.27 0.32
N THR A 723 -1.34 -12.38 0.90
CA THR A 723 -1.93 -11.26 0.17
C THR A 723 -0.88 -10.32 -0.39
N LEU A 724 0.18 -10.02 0.38
CA LEU A 724 1.29 -9.19 -0.10
C LEU A 724 1.99 -9.81 -1.30
N TYR A 725 2.34 -11.10 -1.21
CA TYR A 725 3.00 -11.84 -2.28
C TYR A 725 2.24 -11.72 -3.60
N ARG A 726 0.93 -12.01 -3.57
CA ARG A 726 0.07 -11.90 -4.77
C ARG A 726 -0.12 -10.45 -5.23
N THR A 727 -0.16 -9.49 -4.31
CA THR A 727 -0.26 -8.06 -4.63
C THR A 727 0.99 -7.57 -5.36
N LEU A 728 2.18 -8.10 -5.04
CA LEU A 728 3.41 -7.79 -5.78
C LEU A 728 3.38 -8.34 -7.21
N PHE A 729 2.78 -9.52 -7.43
CA PHE A 729 2.49 -10.02 -8.80
C PHE A 729 1.50 -9.12 -9.54
N LEU A 730 0.48 -8.58 -8.84
CA LEU A 730 -0.40 -7.57 -9.43
C LEU A 730 0.37 -6.29 -9.78
N GLY A 731 1.33 -5.88 -8.96
CA GLY A 731 2.27 -4.79 -9.27
C GLY A 731 3.10 -5.08 -10.52
N ALA A 732 3.60 -6.31 -10.68
CA ALA A 732 4.33 -6.75 -11.88
C ALA A 732 3.44 -6.71 -13.13
N MET A 733 2.19 -7.17 -13.02
CA MET A 733 1.19 -7.05 -14.08
C MET A 733 0.89 -5.58 -14.42
N ALA A 734 0.76 -4.71 -13.42
CA ALA A 734 0.55 -3.28 -13.64
C ALA A 734 1.74 -2.62 -14.36
N LEU A 735 2.97 -2.97 -13.99
CA LEU A 735 4.20 -2.51 -14.66
C LEU A 735 4.26 -3.00 -16.12
N PHE A 736 3.92 -4.26 -16.36
CA PHE A 736 3.81 -4.84 -17.70
C PHE A 736 2.74 -4.13 -18.53
N LEU A 737 1.53 -3.94 -18.00
CA LEU A 737 0.44 -3.26 -18.70
C LEU A 737 0.81 -1.80 -19.01
N MET A 738 1.42 -1.10 -18.07
CA MET A 738 1.87 0.28 -18.27
C MET A 738 2.92 0.36 -19.40
N THR A 739 3.95 -0.49 -19.36
CA THR A 739 4.99 -0.52 -20.41
C THR A 739 4.41 -0.95 -21.76
N PHE A 740 3.50 -1.93 -21.77
CA PHE A 740 2.82 -2.39 -22.98
C PHE A 740 1.98 -1.29 -23.63
N VAL A 741 1.15 -0.59 -22.85
CA VAL A 741 0.31 0.52 -23.35
C VAL A 741 1.19 1.62 -23.94
N LEU A 742 2.24 2.02 -23.23
CA LEU A 742 3.11 3.11 -23.68
C LEU A 742 3.92 2.73 -24.92
N ASN A 743 4.47 1.51 -24.96
CA ASN A 743 5.18 1.01 -26.14
C ASN A 743 4.24 0.90 -27.35
N THR A 744 3.00 0.45 -27.14
CA THR A 744 1.99 0.35 -28.20
C THR A 744 1.62 1.73 -28.75
N LEU A 745 1.35 2.70 -27.87
CA LEU A 745 1.07 4.09 -28.27
C LEU A 745 2.22 4.68 -29.09
N ALA A 746 3.45 4.40 -28.69
CA ALA A 746 4.64 4.91 -29.36
C ALA A 746 4.89 4.23 -30.72
N GLU A 747 4.64 2.93 -30.85
CA GLU A 747 4.73 2.24 -32.15
C GLU A 747 3.65 2.75 -33.13
N VAL A 748 2.43 3.01 -32.65
CA VAL A 748 1.37 3.63 -33.47
C VAL A 748 1.81 5.04 -33.96
N LEU A 749 2.49 5.82 -33.11
CA LEU A 749 3.04 7.12 -33.51
C LEU A 749 4.15 6.96 -34.56
N ARG A 750 5.05 5.99 -34.36
CA ARG A 750 6.15 5.67 -35.27
C ARG A 750 5.65 5.29 -36.66
N GLU A 751 4.62 4.44 -36.76
CA GLU A 751 4.02 4.08 -38.05
C GLU A 751 3.44 5.29 -38.79
N LYS A 752 2.75 6.19 -38.06
CA LYS A 752 2.21 7.42 -38.63
C LYS A 752 3.32 8.31 -39.20
N LEU A 753 4.43 8.49 -38.48
CA LEU A 753 5.58 9.27 -38.97
C LEU A 753 6.24 8.60 -40.18
N ARG A 754 6.43 7.28 -40.13
CA ARG A 754 7.01 6.53 -41.26
C ARG A 754 6.17 6.66 -42.53
N LYS A 755 4.84 6.61 -42.42
CA LYS A 755 3.94 6.83 -43.57
C LYS A 755 4.03 8.26 -44.11
N LYS A 756 4.13 9.27 -43.23
CA LYS A 756 4.21 10.69 -43.62
C LYS A 756 5.51 11.05 -44.35
N TYR A 757 6.62 10.43 -43.98
CA TYR A 757 7.96 10.72 -44.54
C TYR A 757 8.50 9.61 -45.44
N LYS A 758 7.66 8.66 -45.86
CA LYS A 758 8.05 7.66 -46.87
C LYS A 758 8.19 8.39 -48.20
N THR A 759 9.42 8.74 -48.57
CA THR A 759 9.75 9.14 -49.94
C THR A 759 9.58 7.92 -50.83
N THR A 760 8.62 7.99 -51.77
CA THR A 760 8.51 7.10 -52.93
C THR A 760 9.78 7.08 -53.75
#